data_AF-Q383D7-F1
#
_entry.id   AF-Q383D7-F1
#
_cell.length_a   1.000
_cell.length_b   1.000
_cell.length_c   1.000
_cell.angle_alpha   90.00
_cell.angle_beta   90.00
_cell.angle_gamma   90.00
#
_symmetry.space_group_name_H-M   'P 1'
#
loop_
_entity.id
_entity.type
_entity.pdbx_description
1 polymer ?
#
loop_
_entity_poly.entity_id
_entity_poly.type
_entity_poly.pdbx_seq_one_letter_code
_entity_poly.pdbx_strand_id
1 'polypeptide(L)'
;MRMQILILLLLVLCNIGWTRSIAKTPDVYEFDLFDGEEKGSFLLSVVDAVHIHSVVEAEGVLVAIGEFRYHLAGEVRLRTFSLSSIDGGRTWKKDNIIEGRKEMEYSSYPIPLEVVAKGSNVYVLASGYDVQGDGLGKVTISECKDSLLLISGKVVRSRGFFSQSAGVEWNKQVPLKGVFPTGLQAGPVNKFFRGRRDAIVTEGGLLVFLVCLKNENSEDVPTIIYSVDDGIHWKSTPLEAHVCKENCNIFEWGGRLMLSNGSYTGHLAVYESINMGREWTEAKRTFSRVWASGAAEGGSHNLLVVTIEGKRLLIFTRRAPSTDSYGDGLNIWLSDGEHFFDIGHVTLEGGIDGEGTLLYSNGKLLYFYKKTGTFHDEVSNAVPYDIGKVAHLDHELEKIKAVVEKWRTESVLRSGTRGATDRVNCVDDAPAGLFLNDLDGDQWKDTYNSVSIKAVGAKKTLNGILFSGPNRGATWTVSNHTGAQLYNFANYEFTLGVTVEVPDRVSEKIPVVGVVISEGSVDECLEVSYTSDDKWYVTFGGRHVPTFGSSIHNETHQVTITMYNGLFTVNIDGAAFSRTGSGIKTVRRVRDVMHFYIGGYGEKKATPNGKLLVKSAVLFKRELTLAEVQVMFMRTYWPRCPSKAPLVAVDEPQEGHSNGQIDNATHVYVALAAMIFVVTF
;
A
#
# COMPACT_ATOMS: atom_id res chain seq x y z
N MET A 1 14.76 58.38 16.95
CA MET A 1 15.94 57.85 17.67
C MET A 1 15.45 56.73 18.57
N ARG A 2 15.92 55.49 18.34
CA ARG A 2 15.52 54.22 18.98
C ARG A 2 14.20 53.60 18.49
N MET A 3 14.34 52.49 17.75
CA MET A 3 13.68 51.19 17.92
C MET A 3 13.33 50.54 16.58
N GLN A 4 14.34 49.96 15.92
CA GLN A 4 14.18 49.00 14.81
C GLN A 4 15.22 47.90 15.00
N ILE A 5 14.83 46.87 15.75
CA ILE A 5 15.47 45.56 15.83
C ILE A 5 14.27 44.61 15.90
N LEU A 6 13.92 43.88 14.83
CA LEU A 6 13.38 42.49 14.88
C LEU A 6 12.83 41.93 13.54
N ILE A 7 13.45 42.10 12.36
CA ILE A 7 13.07 41.27 11.19
C ILE A 7 14.31 40.91 10.37
N LEU A 8 15.06 39.93 10.87
CA LEU A 8 16.17 39.29 10.14
C LEU A 8 16.27 37.80 10.53
N LEU A 9 15.16 37.10 10.33
CA LEU A 9 15.03 35.64 10.40
C LEU A 9 13.77 35.32 9.59
N LEU A 10 13.91 34.74 8.39
CA LEU A 10 12.89 34.05 7.55
C LEU A 10 13.14 34.17 6.02
N LEU A 11 14.41 34.18 5.56
CA LEU A 11 14.74 34.12 4.13
C LEU A 11 15.79 33.03 3.79
N VAL A 12 15.66 31.86 4.42
CA VAL A 12 16.47 30.67 4.08
C VAL A 12 15.58 29.42 4.03
N LEU A 13 14.56 29.42 3.18
CA LEU A 13 13.82 28.22 2.77
C LEU A 13 13.38 28.38 1.32
N CYS A 14 14.34 28.42 0.41
CA CYS A 14 14.10 28.34 -1.03
C CYS A 14 15.30 27.60 -1.64
N ASN A 15 15.04 26.60 -2.48
CA ASN A 15 15.98 25.71 -3.16
C ASN A 15 16.44 24.46 -2.38
N ILE A 16 15.54 23.50 -2.22
CA ILE A 16 15.94 22.09 -2.36
C ILE A 16 15.51 21.67 -3.77
N GLY A 17 16.34 22.06 -4.76
CA GLY A 17 16.32 21.40 -6.05
C GLY A 17 16.83 19.98 -5.83
N TRP A 18 15.97 18.99 -6.07
CA TRP A 18 16.39 17.59 -6.10
C TRP A 18 17.22 17.38 -7.36
N THR A 19 18.52 17.67 -7.26
CA THR A 19 19.50 17.01 -8.13
C THR A 19 19.33 15.50 -7.92
N ARG A 20 19.44 14.70 -8.98
CA ARG A 20 19.47 13.23 -8.88
C ARG A 20 20.47 12.84 -7.78
N SER A 21 19.96 12.52 -6.60
CA SER A 21 20.73 11.96 -5.51
C SER A 21 21.35 10.68 -6.05
N ILE A 22 22.68 10.63 -6.06
CA ILE A 22 23.42 9.38 -6.29
C ILE A 22 22.86 8.40 -5.27
N ALA A 23 22.16 7.36 -5.73
CA ALA A 23 21.55 6.36 -4.87
C ALA A 23 22.64 5.81 -3.95
N LYS A 24 22.54 6.11 -2.65
CA LYS A 24 23.49 5.58 -1.67
C LYS A 24 23.09 4.13 -1.42
N THR A 25 24.02 3.21 -1.60
CA THR A 25 23.81 1.80 -1.26
C THR A 25 23.55 1.68 0.25
N PRO A 26 22.53 0.94 0.69
CA PRO A 26 22.24 0.76 2.10
C PRO A 26 23.34 -0.06 2.79
N ASP A 27 23.51 0.15 4.10
CA ASP A 27 24.35 -0.75 4.91
C ASP A 27 23.64 -2.10 5.03
N VAL A 28 24.32 -3.18 4.62
CA VAL A 28 23.78 -4.54 4.66
C VAL A 28 24.54 -5.36 5.69
N TYR A 29 23.81 -5.99 6.61
CA TYR A 29 24.37 -6.92 7.58
C TYR A 29 23.97 -8.34 7.20
N GLU A 30 24.97 -9.22 7.16
CA GLU A 30 24.80 -10.63 6.85
C GLU A 30 24.86 -11.45 8.14
N PHE A 31 24.03 -12.48 8.21
CA PHE A 31 24.12 -13.50 9.25
C PHE A 31 23.99 -14.89 8.63
N ASP A 32 24.82 -15.79 9.13
CA ASP A 32 24.79 -17.20 8.79
C ASP A 32 24.18 -17.98 9.96
N LEU A 33 23.65 -19.16 9.67
CA LEU A 33 22.90 -20.01 10.59
C LEU A 33 23.81 -21.02 11.32
N PHE A 34 25.04 -21.16 10.85
CA PHE A 34 26.06 -22.01 11.44
C PHE A 34 26.88 -21.21 12.47
N ASP A 35 26.71 -21.52 13.75
CA ASP A 35 27.70 -21.12 14.75
C ASP A 35 29.00 -21.90 14.49
N GLY A 36 30.17 -21.29 14.73
CA GLY A 36 31.46 -21.89 14.41
C GLY A 36 31.69 -23.26 15.08
N GLU A 37 31.07 -23.48 16.25
CA GLU A 37 31.10 -24.77 16.96
C GLU A 37 30.15 -25.83 16.36
N GLU A 38 29.05 -25.44 15.72
CA GLU A 38 28.12 -26.39 15.11
C GLU A 38 28.66 -26.98 13.80
N LYS A 39 29.55 -26.27 13.08
CA LYS A 39 30.23 -26.84 11.90
C LYS A 39 30.92 -28.17 12.22
N GLY A 40 31.38 -28.36 13.46
CA GLY A 40 31.97 -29.62 13.91
C GLY A 40 30.96 -30.69 14.35
N SER A 41 29.76 -30.32 14.83
CA SER A 41 28.76 -31.29 15.28
C SER A 41 27.98 -31.91 14.11
N PHE A 42 27.91 -31.21 12.97
CA PHE A 42 27.37 -31.75 11.72
C PHE A 42 28.31 -32.74 11.01
N LEU A 43 29.55 -32.94 11.46
CA LEU A 43 30.44 -33.99 10.91
C LEU A 43 29.87 -35.43 11.02
N LEU A 44 28.82 -35.63 11.82
CA LEU A 44 28.10 -36.92 11.95
C LEU A 44 26.72 -36.92 11.27
N SER A 45 26.31 -35.85 10.60
CA SER A 45 24.99 -35.71 9.97
C SER A 45 25.02 -34.87 8.69
N VAL A 46 24.49 -35.40 7.59
CA VAL A 46 24.44 -34.70 6.30
C VAL A 46 23.32 -33.65 6.33
N VAL A 47 23.65 -32.37 6.44
CA VAL A 47 22.65 -31.28 6.31
C VAL A 47 22.19 -31.24 4.85
N ASP A 48 20.89 -31.22 4.61
CA ASP A 48 20.27 -31.20 3.29
C ASP A 48 19.93 -29.76 2.86
N ALA A 49 19.36 -28.99 3.77
CA ALA A 49 19.09 -27.57 3.56
C ALA A 49 18.91 -26.82 4.88
N VAL A 50 19.21 -25.52 4.87
CA VAL A 50 18.83 -24.61 5.96
C VAL A 50 18.04 -23.46 5.37
N HIS A 51 16.83 -23.23 5.88
CA HIS A 51 15.94 -22.19 5.36
C HIS A 51 15.49 -21.22 6.43
N ILE A 52 15.43 -19.93 6.10
CA ILE A 52 14.78 -18.91 6.92
C ILE A 52 13.39 -18.68 6.33
N HIS A 53 12.34 -18.93 7.10
CA HIS A 53 10.96 -18.82 6.62
C HIS A 53 10.46 -17.38 6.66
N SER A 54 10.57 -16.73 7.83
CA SER A 54 10.00 -15.41 8.06
C SER A 54 10.80 -14.65 9.12
N VAL A 55 10.72 -13.32 9.07
CA VAL A 55 11.28 -12.43 10.09
C VAL A 55 10.18 -11.45 10.49
N VAL A 56 9.94 -11.33 11.79
CA VAL A 56 8.94 -10.42 12.36
C VAL A 56 9.56 -9.48 13.37
N GLU A 57 8.85 -8.39 13.63
CA GLU A 57 9.18 -7.41 14.67
C GLU A 57 8.27 -7.63 15.88
N ALA A 58 8.86 -7.79 17.06
CA ALA A 58 8.13 -7.97 18.32
C ALA A 58 8.75 -7.10 19.42
N GLU A 59 8.09 -5.97 19.73
CA GLU A 59 8.51 -5.01 20.77
C GLU A 59 10.00 -4.61 20.65
N GLY A 60 10.44 -4.21 19.46
CA GLY A 60 11.81 -3.76 19.21
C GLY A 60 12.84 -4.87 19.12
N VAL A 61 12.41 -6.13 19.01
CA VAL A 61 13.25 -7.31 18.77
C VAL A 61 12.87 -7.91 17.42
N LEU A 62 13.84 -8.15 16.54
CA LEU A 62 13.62 -8.92 15.33
C LEU A 62 13.69 -10.40 15.68
N VAL A 63 12.70 -11.17 15.24
CA VAL A 63 12.64 -12.63 15.44
C VAL A 63 12.58 -13.29 14.08
N ALA A 64 13.62 -14.03 13.71
CA ALA A 64 13.66 -14.87 12.52
C ALA A 64 13.31 -16.31 12.88
N ILE A 65 12.49 -16.97 12.06
CA ILE A 65 12.12 -18.37 12.22
C ILE A 65 12.61 -19.15 11.01
N GLY A 66 13.24 -20.29 11.23
CA GLY A 66 13.77 -21.13 10.16
C GLY A 66 13.75 -22.62 10.48
N GLU A 67 14.20 -23.42 9.52
CA GLU A 67 14.34 -24.87 9.63
C GLU A 67 15.72 -25.36 9.20
N PHE A 68 16.25 -26.34 9.94
CA PHE A 68 17.34 -27.20 9.50
C PHE A 68 16.75 -28.53 9.04
N ARG A 69 17.09 -28.95 7.82
CA ARG A 69 16.87 -30.30 7.32
C ARG A 69 18.20 -31.03 7.26
N TYR A 70 18.30 -32.17 7.92
CA TYR A 70 19.55 -32.94 7.99
C TYR A 70 19.26 -34.45 8.09
N HIS A 71 20.20 -35.27 7.66
CA HIS A 71 20.16 -36.72 7.79
C HIS A 71 21.04 -37.15 8.96
N LEU A 72 20.46 -37.88 9.91
CA LEU A 72 21.23 -38.55 10.97
C LEU A 72 20.93 -40.05 10.92
N ALA A 73 21.97 -40.87 10.77
CA ALA A 73 21.84 -42.33 10.69
C ALA A 73 20.84 -42.84 9.62
N GLY A 74 20.79 -42.17 8.46
CA GLY A 74 19.89 -42.53 7.36
C GLY A 74 18.46 -41.97 7.47
N GLU A 75 18.11 -41.32 8.58
CA GLU A 75 16.80 -40.69 8.78
C GLU A 75 16.89 -39.17 8.53
N VAL A 76 15.96 -38.61 7.74
CA VAL A 76 15.78 -37.16 7.67
C VAL A 76 15.19 -36.67 8.98
N ARG A 77 15.79 -35.62 9.51
CA ARG A 77 15.37 -34.87 10.67
C ARG A 77 15.15 -33.42 10.27
N LEU A 78 14.11 -32.84 10.84
CA LEU A 78 13.79 -31.43 10.73
C LEU A 78 13.87 -30.80 12.12
N ARG A 79 14.55 -29.66 12.23
CA ARG A 79 14.61 -28.86 13.45
C ARG A 79 14.21 -27.43 13.16
N THR A 80 13.22 -26.93 13.88
CA THR A 80 12.83 -25.52 13.80
C THR A 80 13.66 -24.69 14.77
N PHE A 81 14.20 -23.57 14.30
CA PHE A 81 15.00 -22.65 15.11
C PHE A 81 14.46 -21.23 15.06
N SER A 82 14.80 -20.45 16.09
CA SER A 82 14.53 -19.02 16.15
C SER A 82 15.84 -18.25 16.32
N LEU A 83 15.94 -17.09 15.69
CA LEU A 83 17.00 -16.14 15.94
C LEU A 83 16.39 -14.85 16.45
N SER A 84 17.05 -14.22 17.42
CA SER A 84 16.63 -12.94 17.98
C SER A 84 17.70 -11.89 17.76
N SER A 85 17.30 -10.68 17.39
CA SER A 85 18.19 -9.53 17.23
C SER A 85 17.59 -8.31 17.91
N ILE A 86 18.42 -7.59 18.67
CA ILE A 86 18.03 -6.37 19.42
C ILE A 86 18.64 -5.09 18.82
N ASP A 87 19.45 -5.20 17.78
CA ASP A 87 20.25 -4.11 17.22
C ASP A 87 19.91 -3.79 15.75
N GLY A 88 18.75 -4.27 15.29
CA GLY A 88 18.26 -4.05 13.93
C GLY A 88 18.79 -5.05 12.91
N GLY A 89 19.28 -6.21 13.36
CA GLY A 89 19.71 -7.30 12.49
C GLY A 89 21.21 -7.35 12.25
N ARG A 90 21.99 -6.61 13.04
CA ARG A 90 23.46 -6.58 12.95
C ARG A 90 24.07 -7.78 13.64
N THR A 91 23.51 -8.19 14.76
CA THR A 91 23.91 -9.40 15.48
C THR A 91 22.67 -10.22 15.82
N TRP A 92 22.82 -11.55 15.73
CA TRP A 92 21.75 -12.50 15.95
C TRP A 92 22.16 -13.50 17.02
N LYS A 93 21.23 -13.80 17.92
CA LYS A 93 21.37 -14.88 18.90
C LYS A 93 20.45 -16.02 18.48
N LYS A 94 20.99 -17.23 18.37
CA LYS A 94 20.21 -18.44 18.10
C LYS A 94 19.60 -18.99 19.38
N ASP A 95 18.30 -19.22 19.35
CA ASP A 95 17.55 -19.99 20.35
C ASP A 95 16.86 -21.17 19.61
N ASN A 96 16.89 -22.36 20.21
CA ASN A 96 16.22 -23.53 19.62
C ASN A 96 14.73 -23.50 20.00
N ILE A 97 13.82 -23.60 19.01
CA ILE A 97 12.38 -23.64 19.28
C ILE A 97 12.01 -25.04 19.77
N ILE A 98 12.12 -26.02 18.87
CA ILE A 98 11.70 -27.41 19.11
C ILE A 98 12.57 -28.34 18.27
N GLU A 99 13.14 -29.35 18.92
CA GLU A 99 13.67 -30.52 18.25
C GLU A 99 12.53 -31.54 18.13
N GLY A 100 12.16 -31.93 16.91
CA GLY A 100 11.16 -32.98 16.70
C GLY A 100 11.64 -34.29 17.33
N ARG A 101 11.16 -34.60 18.55
CA ARG A 101 11.36 -35.90 19.19
C ARG A 101 10.13 -36.75 18.94
N LYS A 102 10.36 -38.03 18.65
CA LYS A 102 9.37 -39.07 18.36
C LYS A 102 8.47 -39.43 19.57
N GLU A 103 8.33 -38.54 20.55
CA GLU A 103 7.64 -38.78 21.82
C GLU A 103 6.48 -37.79 21.99
N MET A 104 5.27 -38.35 22.08
CA MET A 104 3.95 -37.76 22.35
C MET A 104 3.03 -37.57 21.12
N GLU A 105 2.15 -38.57 20.91
CA GLU A 105 0.92 -38.64 20.09
C GLU A 105 0.92 -38.21 18.61
N TYR A 106 1.93 -37.49 18.10
CA TYR A 106 2.02 -37.10 16.70
C TYR A 106 3.44 -37.31 16.19
N SER A 107 3.62 -38.17 15.19
CA SER A 107 4.87 -38.46 14.48
C SER A 107 5.32 -37.32 13.55
N SER A 108 4.86 -36.09 13.79
CA SER A 108 4.85 -35.00 12.82
C SER A 108 5.88 -33.91 13.11
N TYR A 109 6.73 -33.57 12.14
CA TYR A 109 7.66 -32.45 12.22
C TYR A 109 6.93 -31.14 11.88
N PRO A 110 6.91 -30.12 12.77
CA PRO A 110 6.29 -28.84 12.47
C PRO A 110 7.16 -28.05 11.50
N ILE A 111 6.67 -27.84 10.29
CA ILE A 111 7.29 -26.94 9.31
C ILE A 111 6.62 -25.57 9.45
N PRO A 112 7.36 -24.51 9.83
CA PRO A 112 6.81 -23.16 9.87
C PRO A 112 6.22 -22.75 8.52
N LEU A 113 5.04 -22.18 8.61
CA LEU A 113 4.31 -21.67 7.47
C LEU A 113 4.42 -20.16 7.41
N GLU A 114 3.95 -19.50 8.47
CA GLU A 114 3.90 -18.06 8.56
C GLU A 114 4.05 -17.61 10.01
N VAL A 115 4.54 -16.39 10.21
CA VAL A 115 4.84 -15.86 11.54
C VAL A 115 4.21 -14.49 11.69
N VAL A 116 3.59 -14.23 12.84
CA VAL A 116 3.05 -12.92 13.18
C VAL A 116 3.36 -12.57 14.63
N ALA A 117 3.56 -11.29 14.92
CA ALA A 117 3.85 -10.80 16.25
C ALA A 117 2.77 -9.83 16.74
N LYS A 118 2.35 -9.98 18.00
CA LYS A 118 1.40 -9.10 18.71
C LYS A 118 2.01 -8.70 20.05
N GLY A 119 2.47 -7.44 20.16
CA GLY A 119 3.28 -7.03 21.30
C GLY A 119 4.54 -7.89 21.42
N SER A 120 4.84 -8.39 22.61
CA SER A 120 5.94 -9.33 22.86
C SER A 120 5.64 -10.78 22.48
N ASN A 121 4.41 -11.12 22.08
CA ASN A 121 4.06 -12.48 21.69
C ASN A 121 4.36 -12.72 20.20
N VAL A 122 4.92 -13.88 19.89
CA VAL A 122 5.19 -14.36 18.53
C VAL A 122 4.37 -15.61 18.29
N TYR A 123 3.67 -15.68 17.17
CA TYR A 123 2.83 -16.81 16.78
C TYR A 123 3.34 -17.38 15.47
N VAL A 124 3.72 -18.65 15.47
CA VAL A 124 4.15 -19.40 14.31
C VAL A 124 3.04 -20.35 13.94
N LEU A 125 2.41 -20.14 12.78
CA LEU A 125 1.57 -21.14 12.16
C LEU A 125 2.49 -22.17 11.50
N ALA A 126 2.32 -23.45 11.81
CA ALA A 126 3.11 -24.54 11.26
C ALA A 126 2.19 -25.65 10.74
N SER A 127 2.69 -26.48 9.84
CA SER A 127 2.03 -27.72 9.43
C SER A 127 2.85 -28.91 9.90
N GLY A 128 2.20 -29.94 10.44
CA GLY A 128 2.83 -31.18 10.84
C GLY A 128 3.00 -32.14 9.66
N TYR A 129 4.20 -32.68 9.50
CA TYR A 129 4.53 -33.65 8.45
C TYR A 129 5.04 -34.96 9.02
N ASP A 130 4.48 -36.08 8.55
CA ASP A 130 5.03 -37.40 8.79
C ASP A 130 6.23 -37.60 7.85
N VAL A 131 7.36 -37.98 8.43
CA VAL A 131 8.58 -38.28 7.69
C VAL A 131 8.83 -39.78 7.81
N GLN A 132 8.74 -40.49 6.68
CA GLN A 132 9.04 -41.92 6.60
C GLN A 132 10.32 -42.12 5.79
N GLY A 133 11.34 -42.69 6.42
CA GLY A 133 12.54 -43.19 5.73
C GLY A 133 12.35 -44.63 5.28
N ASP A 134 12.79 -44.96 4.08
CA ASP A 134 12.75 -46.33 3.55
C ASP A 134 13.95 -47.21 3.99
N GLY A 135 14.83 -46.68 4.84
CA GLY A 135 16.06 -47.35 5.28
C GLY A 135 17.17 -47.42 4.23
N LEU A 136 16.91 -47.02 2.99
CA LEU A 136 17.87 -46.95 1.87
C LEU A 136 18.28 -45.51 1.54
N GLY A 137 17.88 -44.55 2.39
CA GLY A 137 18.19 -43.14 2.26
C GLY A 137 17.15 -42.32 1.48
N LYS A 138 16.07 -42.93 0.96
CA LYS A 138 14.94 -42.14 0.45
C LYS A 138 13.98 -41.82 1.58
N VAL A 139 13.52 -40.58 1.56
CA VAL A 139 12.56 -40.07 2.53
C VAL A 139 11.31 -39.64 1.81
N THR A 140 10.17 -40.15 2.29
CA THR A 140 8.85 -39.66 1.91
C THR A 140 8.38 -38.72 3.01
N ILE A 141 8.19 -37.46 2.65
CA ILE A 141 7.57 -36.45 3.52
C ILE A 141 6.11 -36.37 3.11
N SER A 142 5.20 -36.75 4.00
CA SER A 142 3.76 -36.65 3.78
C SER A 142 3.13 -35.72 4.79
N GLU A 143 2.28 -34.80 4.33
CA GLU A 143 1.48 -33.99 5.25
C GLU A 143 0.61 -34.88 6.12
N CYS A 144 0.65 -34.66 7.44
CA CYS A 144 -0.28 -35.31 8.34
C CYS A 144 -1.70 -34.78 8.06
N LYS A 145 -2.69 -35.65 8.02
CA LYS A 145 -4.09 -35.20 8.04
C LYS A 145 -4.35 -34.43 9.35
N ASP A 146 -5.01 -33.29 9.26
CA ASP A 146 -5.39 -32.42 10.39
C ASP A 146 -4.25 -31.78 11.20
N SER A 147 -3.14 -31.42 10.56
CA SER A 147 -1.90 -31.07 11.26
C SER A 147 -1.52 -29.59 11.31
N LEU A 148 -2.47 -28.67 11.16
CA LEU A 148 -2.18 -27.26 11.43
C LEU A 148 -1.89 -27.09 12.92
N LEU A 149 -0.73 -26.52 13.23
CA LEU A 149 -0.21 -26.30 14.57
C LEU A 149 0.05 -24.82 14.78
N LEU A 150 -0.27 -24.31 15.97
CA LEU A 150 0.17 -23.01 16.43
C LEU A 150 1.29 -23.21 17.44
N ILE A 151 2.40 -22.54 17.23
CA ILE A 151 3.48 -22.44 18.22
C ILE A 151 3.52 -20.99 18.66
N SER A 152 3.22 -20.74 19.94
CA SER A 152 3.34 -19.40 20.52
C SER A 152 4.65 -19.27 21.27
N GLY A 153 5.25 -18.09 21.23
CA GLY A 153 6.42 -17.73 22.01
C GLY A 153 6.28 -16.33 22.56
N LYS A 154 7.07 -16.00 23.57
CA LYS A 154 7.12 -14.67 24.16
C LYS A 154 8.55 -14.16 24.16
N VAL A 155 8.75 -12.96 23.63
CA VAL A 155 10.04 -12.27 23.68
C VAL A 155 10.35 -11.93 25.13
N VAL A 156 11.52 -12.37 25.59
CA VAL A 156 12.05 -12.05 26.91
C VAL A 156 13.36 -11.30 26.75
N ARG A 157 13.41 -10.09 27.29
CA ARG A 157 14.61 -9.26 27.34
C ARG A 157 15.35 -9.52 28.64
N SER A 158 16.65 -9.81 28.54
CA SER A 158 17.54 -9.95 29.69
C SER A 158 18.56 -8.81 29.67
N ARG A 159 18.63 -8.04 30.76
CA ARG A 159 19.62 -6.99 30.95
C ARG A 159 20.76 -7.52 31.83
N GLY A 160 21.89 -7.82 31.20
CA GLY A 160 23.15 -8.09 31.90
C GLY A 160 23.85 -6.80 32.31
N PHE A 161 24.97 -6.94 33.03
CA PHE A 161 25.74 -5.81 33.57
C PHE A 161 26.34 -4.92 32.47
N PHE A 162 26.73 -5.50 31.33
CA PHE A 162 27.37 -4.79 30.21
C PHE A 162 26.67 -5.03 28.86
N SER A 163 25.61 -5.83 28.82
CA SER A 163 24.91 -6.17 27.58
C SER A 163 23.41 -6.32 27.82
N GLN A 164 22.64 -5.98 26.80
CA GLN A 164 21.25 -6.42 26.70
C GLN A 164 21.21 -7.59 25.74
N SER A 165 20.31 -8.53 25.99
CA SER A 165 20.01 -9.63 25.08
C SER A 165 18.51 -9.85 25.06
N ALA A 166 18.01 -10.43 24.00
CA ALA A 166 16.64 -10.94 23.95
C ALA A 166 16.68 -12.37 23.43
N GLY A 167 15.70 -13.15 23.86
CA GLY A 167 15.39 -14.45 23.29
C GLY A 167 13.88 -14.64 23.27
N VAL A 168 13.44 -15.80 22.80
CA VAL A 168 12.01 -16.17 22.78
C VAL A 168 11.80 -17.41 23.64
N GLU A 169 10.92 -17.29 24.64
CA GLU A 169 10.43 -18.43 25.41
C GLU A 169 9.26 -19.05 24.68
N TRP A 170 9.44 -20.26 24.15
CA TRP A 170 8.43 -20.96 23.36
C TRP A 170 7.51 -21.82 24.23
N ASN A 171 6.20 -21.70 24.01
CA ASN A 171 5.17 -22.50 24.66
C ASN A 171 4.94 -23.83 23.92
N LYS A 172 4.06 -24.67 24.49
CA LYS A 172 3.62 -25.92 23.86
C LYS A 172 2.88 -25.65 22.55
N GLN A 173 3.08 -26.56 21.60
CA GLN A 173 2.36 -26.59 20.33
C GLN A 173 0.88 -26.90 20.57
N VAL A 174 -0.02 -26.19 19.88
CA VAL A 174 -1.46 -26.42 19.97
C VAL A 174 -2.00 -26.78 18.58
N PRO A 175 -2.60 -27.97 18.39
CA PRO A 175 -3.31 -28.30 17.16
C PRO A 175 -4.51 -27.40 16.93
N LEU A 176 -4.63 -26.82 15.73
CA LEU A 176 -5.77 -26.04 15.27
C LEU A 176 -6.93 -26.96 14.86
N LYS A 177 -7.54 -27.65 15.84
CA LYS A 177 -8.68 -28.53 15.58
C LYS A 177 -9.91 -27.73 15.15
N GLY A 178 -10.61 -28.20 14.11
CA GLY A 178 -11.88 -27.60 13.63
C GLY A 178 -11.72 -26.34 12.77
N VAL A 179 -10.50 -25.98 12.37
CA VAL A 179 -10.23 -24.78 11.57
C VAL A 179 -10.45 -24.98 10.08
N PHE A 180 -10.43 -26.24 9.62
CA PHE A 180 -10.75 -26.57 8.24
C PHE A 180 -12.20 -26.18 7.94
N PRO A 181 -12.43 -25.29 6.95
CA PRO A 181 -13.76 -24.88 6.59
C PRO A 181 -14.59 -26.09 6.14
N THR A 182 -15.78 -26.24 6.71
CA THR A 182 -16.76 -27.23 6.28
C THR A 182 -17.76 -26.59 5.33
N GLY A 183 -18.30 -27.36 4.37
CA GLY A 183 -19.36 -26.90 3.46
C GLY A 183 -18.89 -26.00 2.31
N LEU A 184 -17.61 -26.08 1.92
CA LEU A 184 -17.13 -25.41 0.71
C LEU A 184 -17.82 -25.99 -0.53
N GLN A 185 -18.19 -25.13 -1.49
CA GLN A 185 -18.62 -25.58 -2.82
C GLN A 185 -17.55 -26.47 -3.50
N ALA A 186 -16.28 -26.22 -3.18
CA ALA A 186 -15.13 -26.96 -3.68
C ALA A 186 -14.91 -28.32 -2.98
N GLY A 187 -15.81 -28.76 -2.09
CA GLY A 187 -15.66 -30.00 -1.34
C GLY A 187 -14.79 -29.87 -0.09
N PRO A 188 -14.61 -30.96 0.68
CA PRO A 188 -13.84 -30.94 1.91
C PRO A 188 -12.39 -30.55 1.65
N VAL A 189 -11.84 -29.70 2.51
CA VAL A 189 -10.39 -29.44 2.54
C VAL A 189 -9.73 -30.47 3.43
N ASN A 190 -8.66 -31.09 2.95
CA ASN A 190 -7.96 -32.13 3.70
C ASN A 190 -6.43 -32.06 3.66
N LYS A 191 -5.87 -31.04 2.98
CA LYS A 191 -4.43 -30.84 2.83
C LYS A 191 -4.07 -29.35 2.93
N PHE A 192 -2.86 -29.07 3.37
CA PHE A 192 -2.30 -27.73 3.33
C PHE A 192 -1.46 -27.57 2.06
N PHE A 193 -1.13 -26.36 1.67
CA PHE A 193 -0.14 -26.14 0.62
C PHE A 193 0.84 -25.05 1.06
N ARG A 194 2.14 -25.34 0.99
CA ARG A 194 3.23 -24.41 1.39
C ARG A 194 3.21 -23.07 0.61
N GLY A 195 2.47 -22.97 -0.50
CA GLY A 195 2.33 -21.72 -1.27
C GLY A 195 1.36 -20.70 -0.66
N ARG A 196 1.52 -19.43 -1.06
CA ARG A 196 0.72 -18.25 -0.68
C ARG A 196 0.41 -18.13 0.82
N ARG A 197 1.27 -17.39 1.51
CA ARG A 197 1.17 -17.17 2.95
C ARG A 197 1.48 -15.72 3.26
N ASP A 198 0.68 -15.16 4.16
CA ASP A 198 0.92 -13.84 4.74
C ASP A 198 0.17 -13.75 6.07
N ALA A 199 0.61 -12.90 6.98
CA ALA A 199 -0.05 -12.75 8.26
C ALA A 199 0.07 -11.34 8.82
N ILE A 200 -1.00 -10.91 9.49
CA ILE A 200 -1.08 -9.59 10.12
C ILE A 200 -1.75 -9.67 11.48
N VAL A 201 -1.50 -8.66 12.28
CA VAL A 201 -2.35 -8.31 13.43
C VAL A 201 -3.15 -7.08 13.05
N THR A 202 -4.48 -7.17 13.14
CA THR A 202 -5.34 -6.00 12.92
C THR A 202 -5.19 -5.00 14.08
N GLU A 203 -5.59 -3.75 13.89
CA GLU A 203 -5.69 -2.72 14.93
C GLU A 203 -6.58 -3.16 16.10
N GLY A 204 -7.59 -3.98 15.85
CA GLY A 204 -8.43 -4.62 16.88
C GLY A 204 -7.77 -5.78 17.64
N GLY A 205 -6.49 -6.09 17.36
CA GLY A 205 -5.73 -7.15 18.00
C GLY A 205 -6.04 -8.58 17.50
N LEU A 206 -6.74 -8.73 16.38
CA LEU A 206 -7.00 -10.03 15.77
C LEU A 206 -5.74 -10.59 15.10
N LEU A 207 -5.47 -11.88 15.30
CA LEU A 207 -4.47 -12.61 14.53
C LEU A 207 -5.12 -13.07 13.22
N VAL A 208 -4.51 -12.77 12.09
CA VAL A 208 -5.04 -13.12 10.77
C VAL A 208 -3.94 -13.75 9.92
N PHE A 209 -4.19 -14.95 9.42
CA PHE A 209 -3.33 -15.68 8.51
C PHE A 209 -4.05 -15.88 7.17
N LEU A 210 -3.41 -15.50 6.08
CA LEU A 210 -3.76 -15.93 4.74
C LEU A 210 -3.02 -17.23 4.45
N VAL A 211 -3.75 -18.28 4.12
CA VAL A 211 -3.17 -19.58 3.79
C VAL A 211 -3.76 -20.15 2.51
N CYS A 212 -3.04 -21.05 1.86
CA CYS A 212 -3.59 -21.88 0.80
C CYS A 212 -3.84 -23.30 1.31
N LEU A 213 -5.10 -23.74 1.22
CA LEU A 213 -5.48 -25.11 1.52
C LEU A 213 -5.74 -25.87 0.22
N LYS A 214 -5.78 -27.20 0.26
CA LYS A 214 -6.14 -28.05 -0.88
C LYS A 214 -7.40 -28.86 -0.58
N ASN A 215 -8.35 -28.82 -1.51
CA ASN A 215 -9.52 -29.68 -1.46
C ASN A 215 -9.19 -31.12 -1.89
N GLU A 216 -10.18 -32.02 -1.82
CA GLU A 216 -10.05 -33.42 -2.27
C GLU A 216 -9.63 -33.55 -3.75
N ASN A 217 -9.97 -32.57 -4.59
CA ASN A 217 -9.59 -32.49 -6.00
C ASN A 217 -8.17 -31.91 -6.22
N SER A 218 -7.44 -31.60 -5.15
CA SER A 218 -6.12 -30.94 -5.16
C SER A 218 -6.12 -29.52 -5.74
N GLU A 219 -7.28 -28.89 -5.82
CA GLU A 219 -7.44 -27.48 -6.18
C GLU A 219 -7.10 -26.59 -4.98
N ASP A 220 -6.48 -25.46 -5.28
CA ASP A 220 -6.07 -24.46 -4.30
C ASP A 220 -7.30 -23.69 -3.80
N VAL A 221 -7.47 -23.65 -2.48
CA VAL A 221 -8.52 -22.93 -1.76
C VAL A 221 -7.85 -21.91 -0.83
N PRO A 222 -7.54 -20.70 -1.33
CA PRO A 222 -7.07 -19.61 -0.49
C PRO A 222 -8.09 -19.35 0.63
N THR A 223 -7.63 -19.27 1.87
CA THR A 223 -8.48 -19.22 3.06
C THR A 223 -7.86 -18.25 4.06
N ILE A 224 -8.70 -17.41 4.65
CA ILE A 224 -8.29 -16.60 5.80
C ILE A 224 -8.62 -17.37 7.06
N ILE A 225 -7.63 -17.57 7.91
CA ILE A 225 -7.77 -18.15 9.25
C ILE A 225 -7.50 -17.04 10.25
N TYR A 226 -8.41 -16.81 11.18
CA TYR A 226 -8.27 -15.71 12.14
C TYR A 226 -8.74 -16.08 13.55
N SER A 227 -8.13 -15.42 14.54
CA SER A 227 -8.40 -15.62 15.96
C SER A 227 -8.62 -14.28 16.66
N VAL A 228 -9.64 -14.24 17.52
CA VAL A 228 -10.01 -13.06 18.34
C VAL A 228 -9.41 -13.10 19.75
N ASP A 229 -8.87 -14.25 20.15
CA ASP A 229 -8.46 -14.56 21.53
C ASP A 229 -7.08 -15.24 21.54
N ASP A 230 -6.16 -14.69 20.75
CA ASP A 230 -4.74 -15.04 20.79
C ASP A 230 -4.42 -16.52 20.56
N GLY A 231 -5.22 -17.18 19.72
CA GLY A 231 -4.99 -18.50 19.19
C GLY A 231 -5.76 -19.62 19.89
N ILE A 232 -6.69 -19.27 20.78
CA ILE A 232 -7.53 -20.25 21.50
C ILE A 232 -8.66 -20.75 20.58
N HIS A 233 -9.39 -19.84 19.94
CA HIS A 233 -10.46 -20.16 19.00
C HIS A 233 -10.19 -19.54 17.63
N TRP A 234 -10.45 -20.33 16.60
CA TRP A 234 -10.16 -19.98 15.23
C TRP A 234 -11.43 -20.01 14.38
N LYS A 235 -11.51 -19.08 13.45
CA LYS A 235 -12.51 -19.05 12.39
C LYS A 235 -11.80 -19.06 11.05
N SER A 236 -12.44 -19.65 10.05
CA SER A 236 -11.93 -19.66 8.69
C SER A 236 -12.97 -19.14 7.70
N THR A 237 -12.49 -18.38 6.71
CA THR A 237 -13.28 -17.89 5.60
C THR A 237 -12.58 -18.24 4.30
N PRO A 238 -13.12 -19.16 3.49
CA PRO A 238 -12.59 -19.44 2.16
C PRO A 238 -12.75 -18.21 1.27
N LEU A 239 -11.80 -17.99 0.37
CA LEU A 239 -11.84 -16.91 -0.60
C LEU A 239 -12.37 -17.40 -1.93
N GLU A 240 -13.04 -16.51 -2.67
CA GLU A 240 -13.39 -16.79 -4.06
C GLU A 240 -12.13 -16.88 -4.92
N ALA A 241 -12.13 -17.77 -5.92
CA ALA A 241 -10.96 -18.05 -6.76
C ALA A 241 -10.38 -16.82 -7.48
N HIS A 242 -11.21 -15.79 -7.74
CA HIS A 242 -10.78 -14.57 -8.43
C HIS A 242 -10.12 -13.54 -7.49
N VAL A 243 -10.35 -13.65 -6.18
CA VAL A 243 -9.86 -12.69 -5.18
C VAL A 243 -8.37 -12.85 -4.96
N CYS A 244 -7.90 -14.08 -4.81
CA CYS A 244 -6.48 -14.41 -4.64
C CYS A 244 -6.09 -15.52 -5.61
N LYS A 245 -5.32 -15.19 -6.66
CA LYS A 245 -4.85 -16.17 -7.64
C LYS A 245 -3.38 -16.52 -7.50
N GLU A 246 -2.49 -15.59 -7.16
CA GLU A 246 -1.06 -15.84 -6.96
C GLU A 246 -0.44 -14.65 -6.23
N ASN A 247 0.65 -14.87 -5.48
CA ASN A 247 1.41 -13.84 -4.75
C ASN A 247 0.54 -12.83 -4.00
N CYS A 248 -0.38 -13.33 -3.18
CA CYS A 248 -1.33 -12.50 -2.47
C CYS A 248 -0.76 -12.05 -1.12
N ASN A 249 -0.93 -10.77 -0.79
CA ASN A 249 -0.61 -10.24 0.52
C ASN A 249 -1.84 -9.68 1.19
N ILE A 250 -1.87 -9.74 2.52
CA ILE A 250 -2.97 -9.27 3.34
C ILE A 250 -2.51 -8.12 4.22
N PHE A 251 -3.33 -7.09 4.35
CA PHE A 251 -3.05 -5.95 5.23
C PHE A 251 -4.35 -5.31 5.71
N GLU A 252 -4.29 -4.45 6.72
CA GLU A 252 -5.46 -3.69 7.16
C GLU A 252 -5.31 -2.21 6.82
N TRP A 253 -6.36 -1.63 6.25
CA TRP A 253 -6.42 -0.21 5.94
C TRP A 253 -7.80 0.36 6.23
N GLY A 254 -7.87 1.41 7.07
CA GLY A 254 -9.13 2.09 7.39
C GLY A 254 -10.19 1.18 8.04
N GLY A 255 -9.75 0.22 8.88
CA GLY A 255 -10.63 -0.77 9.53
C GLY A 255 -11.18 -1.85 8.59
N ARG A 256 -10.57 -2.00 7.41
CA ARG A 256 -10.95 -3.00 6.40
C ARG A 256 -9.79 -3.91 6.11
N LEU A 257 -10.10 -5.18 5.90
CA LEU A 257 -9.13 -6.16 5.46
C LEU A 257 -8.90 -5.97 3.98
N MET A 258 -7.64 -5.83 3.59
CA MET A 258 -7.20 -5.63 2.21
C MET A 258 -6.44 -6.86 1.75
N LEU A 259 -6.63 -7.26 0.49
CA LEU A 259 -5.91 -8.36 -0.12
C LEU A 259 -5.42 -7.95 -1.50
N SER A 260 -4.10 -8.01 -1.71
CA SER A 260 -3.50 -7.82 -3.02
C SER A 260 -3.47 -9.13 -3.80
N ASN A 261 -3.62 -9.07 -5.12
CA ASN A 261 -3.60 -10.22 -6.01
C ASN A 261 -2.68 -9.93 -7.19
N GLY A 262 -1.52 -10.58 -7.19
CA GLY A 262 -0.56 -10.53 -8.29
C GLY A 262 -1.06 -11.35 -9.48
N SER A 263 -1.26 -10.70 -10.63
CA SER A 263 -1.51 -11.38 -11.89
C SER A 263 -0.31 -11.23 -12.82
N TYR A 264 0.04 -12.27 -13.58
CA TYR A 264 1.09 -12.22 -14.61
C TYR A 264 0.88 -11.16 -15.70
N THR A 265 -0.32 -10.57 -15.80
CA THR A 265 -0.65 -9.58 -16.82
C THR A 265 -1.28 -8.34 -16.19
N GLY A 266 -0.53 -7.24 -16.16
CA GLY A 266 -1.06 -5.90 -15.89
C GLY A 266 -0.63 -5.31 -14.55
N HIS A 267 -1.60 -5.04 -13.69
CA HIS A 267 -1.42 -4.30 -12.44
C HIS A 267 -2.00 -5.09 -11.27
N LEU A 268 -1.37 -4.96 -10.10
CA LEU A 268 -1.77 -5.59 -8.85
C LEU A 268 -3.19 -5.16 -8.49
N ALA A 269 -4.14 -6.09 -8.52
CA ALA A 269 -5.49 -5.82 -8.03
C ALA A 269 -5.47 -5.82 -6.50
N VAL A 270 -6.19 -4.89 -5.87
CA VAL A 270 -6.37 -4.88 -4.42
C VAL A 270 -7.85 -4.94 -4.13
N TYR A 271 -8.25 -5.88 -3.29
CA TYR A 271 -9.62 -6.07 -2.82
C TYR A 271 -9.73 -5.63 -1.37
N GLU A 272 -10.89 -5.14 -0.99
CA GLU A 272 -11.24 -4.76 0.39
C GLU A 272 -12.43 -5.59 0.88
N SER A 273 -12.43 -5.90 2.18
CA SER A 273 -13.48 -6.63 2.87
C SER A 273 -13.78 -5.95 4.20
N ILE A 274 -15.06 -5.66 4.44
CA ILE A 274 -15.57 -5.13 5.72
C ILE A 274 -16.03 -6.24 6.69
N ASN A 275 -15.97 -7.51 6.27
CA ASN A 275 -16.61 -8.63 6.97
C ASN A 275 -15.69 -9.87 7.09
N MET A 276 -14.39 -9.65 7.27
CA MET A 276 -13.37 -10.70 7.46
C MET A 276 -13.34 -11.77 6.36
N GLY A 277 -13.43 -11.32 5.11
CA GLY A 277 -13.19 -12.10 3.91
C GLY A 277 -14.42 -12.77 3.30
N ARG A 278 -15.62 -12.54 3.83
CA ARG A 278 -16.86 -13.14 3.30
C ARG A 278 -17.29 -12.53 1.98
N GLU A 279 -17.10 -11.23 1.83
CA GLU A 279 -17.35 -10.50 0.60
C GLU A 279 -16.16 -9.59 0.30
N TRP A 280 -15.76 -9.57 -0.96
CA TRP A 280 -14.65 -8.75 -1.44
C TRP A 280 -15.12 -7.80 -2.53
N THR A 281 -14.72 -6.54 -2.41
CA THR A 281 -14.91 -5.54 -3.47
C THR A 281 -13.56 -5.00 -3.88
N GLU A 282 -13.34 -4.76 -5.18
CA GLU A 282 -12.08 -4.16 -5.63
C GLU A 282 -11.94 -2.73 -5.09
N ALA A 283 -10.80 -2.42 -4.47
CA ALA A 283 -10.46 -1.15 -3.83
C ALA A 283 -10.07 -0.08 -4.87
N LYS A 284 -11.03 0.24 -5.76
CA LYS A 284 -10.87 1.06 -6.98
C LYS A 284 -10.48 2.51 -6.73
N ARG A 285 -10.85 3.05 -5.56
CA ARG A 285 -10.55 4.44 -5.16
C ARG A 285 -9.18 4.61 -4.52
N THR A 286 -8.52 3.53 -4.11
CA THR A 286 -7.28 3.61 -3.32
C THR A 286 -6.14 2.92 -4.04
N PHE A 287 -5.94 1.63 -3.79
CA PHE A 287 -4.71 0.91 -4.12
C PHE A 287 -4.82 -0.01 -5.35
N SER A 288 -6.05 -0.33 -5.79
CA SER A 288 -6.21 -1.32 -6.85
C SER A 288 -5.68 -0.82 -8.20
N ARG A 289 -4.87 -1.67 -8.83
CA ARG A 289 -4.23 -1.48 -10.14
C ARG A 289 -3.27 -0.29 -10.21
N VAL A 290 -2.80 0.20 -9.07
CA VAL A 290 -1.81 1.27 -9.01
C VAL A 290 -0.43 0.78 -9.43
N TRP A 291 0.01 -0.39 -8.94
CA TRP A 291 1.35 -0.90 -9.22
C TRP A 291 1.32 -1.98 -10.30
N ALA A 292 2.21 -1.90 -11.29
CA ALA A 292 2.37 -2.97 -12.27
C ALA A 292 2.79 -4.28 -11.58
N SER A 293 2.15 -5.39 -11.94
CA SER A 293 2.42 -6.72 -11.36
C SER A 293 3.69 -7.39 -11.93
N GLY A 294 4.24 -6.86 -13.04
CA GLY A 294 5.46 -7.36 -13.67
C GLY A 294 5.22 -8.64 -14.49
N ALA A 295 5.92 -8.77 -15.61
CA ALA A 295 5.83 -9.94 -16.50
C ALA A 295 6.84 -11.06 -16.16
N ALA A 296 7.71 -10.84 -15.16
CA ALA A 296 8.71 -11.81 -14.76
C ALA A 296 8.09 -12.78 -13.73
N GLU A 297 8.06 -14.06 -14.09
CA GLU A 297 7.79 -15.17 -13.18
C GLU A 297 8.54 -14.94 -11.86
N GLY A 298 7.82 -14.75 -10.74
CA GLY A 298 8.43 -14.62 -9.41
C GLY A 298 8.72 -13.20 -8.90
N GLY A 299 8.13 -12.15 -9.49
CA GLY A 299 8.21 -10.79 -8.93
C GLY A 299 7.55 -10.66 -7.55
N SER A 300 8.28 -10.97 -6.48
CA SER A 300 7.81 -10.78 -5.09
C SER A 300 7.60 -9.29 -4.79
N HIS A 301 6.45 -8.98 -4.19
CA HIS A 301 6.13 -7.66 -3.64
C HIS A 301 5.80 -7.77 -2.17
N ASN A 302 5.99 -6.68 -1.43
CA ASN A 302 5.67 -6.57 -0.01
C ASN A 302 4.81 -5.34 0.24
N LEU A 303 3.92 -5.46 1.22
CA LEU A 303 3.07 -4.38 1.69
C LEU A 303 3.25 -4.26 3.20
N LEU A 304 3.70 -3.10 3.67
CA LEU A 304 3.90 -2.81 5.08
C LEU A 304 3.04 -1.62 5.48
N VAL A 305 2.17 -1.81 6.47
CA VAL A 305 1.39 -0.74 7.08
C VAL A 305 2.09 -0.30 8.37
N VAL A 306 2.51 0.96 8.42
CA VAL A 306 3.26 1.54 9.55
C VAL A 306 2.81 2.94 9.88
N THR A 307 3.13 3.40 11.09
CA THR A 307 2.95 4.80 11.49
C THR A 307 4.32 5.45 11.62
N ILE A 308 4.59 6.44 10.76
CA ILE A 308 5.84 7.22 10.75
C ILE A 308 5.47 8.70 10.88
N GLU A 309 6.13 9.42 11.78
CA GLU A 309 5.81 10.84 12.10
C GLU A 309 4.32 11.05 12.41
N GLY A 310 3.71 10.10 13.14
CA GLY A 310 2.29 10.14 13.51
C GLY A 310 1.30 9.92 12.36
N LYS A 311 1.78 9.62 11.15
CA LYS A 311 0.94 9.35 9.98
C LYS A 311 0.97 7.87 9.63
N ARG A 312 -0.22 7.26 9.46
CA ARG A 312 -0.37 5.89 8.96
C ARG A 312 -0.07 5.85 7.46
N LEU A 313 0.78 4.93 7.05
CA LEU A 313 1.34 4.83 5.71
C LEU A 313 1.30 3.38 5.25
N LEU A 314 1.10 3.19 3.95
CA LEU A 314 1.32 1.94 3.24
C LEU A 314 2.62 2.08 2.45
N ILE A 315 3.60 1.23 2.74
CA ILE A 315 4.83 1.12 1.97
C ILE A 315 4.71 -0.13 1.10
N PHE A 316 4.75 0.07 -0.22
CA PHE A 316 4.78 -1.01 -1.20
C PHE A 316 6.21 -1.15 -1.72
N THR A 317 6.76 -2.36 -1.69
CA THR A 317 8.04 -2.64 -2.33
C THR A 317 7.89 -3.76 -3.33
N ARG A 318 8.63 -3.64 -4.43
CA ARG A 318 8.68 -4.67 -5.46
C ARG A 318 10.13 -4.91 -5.82
N ARG A 319 10.51 -6.19 -5.93
CA ARG A 319 11.79 -6.55 -6.53
C ARG A 319 11.86 -6.00 -7.96
N ALA A 320 12.94 -5.30 -8.25
CA ALA A 320 13.27 -4.85 -9.58
C ALA A 320 14.53 -5.63 -10.00
N PRO A 321 14.42 -6.60 -10.94
CA PRO A 321 15.59 -7.27 -11.46
C PRO A 321 16.49 -6.22 -12.12
N SER A 322 17.79 -6.28 -11.84
CA SER A 322 18.69 -5.34 -12.48
C SER A 322 18.88 -5.69 -13.95
N THR A 323 18.95 -4.66 -14.79
CA THR A 323 19.42 -4.77 -16.18
C THR A 323 20.94 -4.78 -16.29
N ASP A 324 21.65 -4.57 -15.19
CA ASP A 324 23.11 -4.49 -15.11
C ASP A 324 23.67 -5.42 -14.01
N SER A 325 24.99 -5.57 -13.98
CA SER A 325 25.69 -6.46 -13.04
C SER A 325 25.66 -6.00 -11.58
N TYR A 326 24.98 -4.89 -11.24
CA TYR A 326 25.05 -4.27 -9.92
C TYR A 326 24.09 -4.87 -8.87
N GLY A 327 23.38 -5.95 -9.23
CA GLY A 327 22.55 -6.72 -8.31
C GLY A 327 21.09 -6.28 -8.30
N ASP A 328 20.21 -7.18 -7.87
CA ASP A 328 18.78 -6.89 -7.75
C ASP A 328 18.53 -5.70 -6.82
N GLY A 329 17.43 -5.00 -7.06
CA GLY A 329 17.02 -3.92 -6.19
C GLY A 329 15.55 -3.98 -5.81
N LEU A 330 15.14 -2.96 -5.09
CA LEU A 330 13.76 -2.70 -4.72
C LEU A 330 13.32 -1.39 -5.31
N ASN A 331 12.14 -1.37 -5.89
CA ASN A 331 11.42 -0.11 -6.06
C ASN A 331 10.49 0.06 -4.86
N ILE A 332 10.52 1.24 -4.25
CA ILE A 332 9.76 1.55 -3.04
C ILE A 332 8.75 2.66 -3.36
N TRP A 333 7.49 2.44 -3.02
CA TRP A 333 6.42 3.42 -3.12
C TRP A 333 5.77 3.64 -1.75
N LEU A 334 5.35 4.88 -1.52
CA LEU A 334 4.70 5.32 -0.31
C LEU A 334 3.27 5.79 -0.63
N SER A 335 2.32 5.47 0.24
CA SER A 335 0.96 6.03 0.18
C SER A 335 0.39 6.31 1.56
N ASP A 336 -0.43 7.36 1.67
CA ASP A 336 -1.29 7.62 2.83
C ASP A 336 -2.77 7.31 2.55
N GLY A 337 -3.05 6.53 1.48
CA GLY A 337 -4.40 6.25 0.99
C GLY A 337 -4.96 7.32 0.04
N GLU A 338 -4.46 8.55 0.11
CA GLU A 338 -4.88 9.68 -0.73
C GLU A 338 -3.84 10.04 -1.79
N HIS A 339 -2.58 10.04 -1.42
CA HIS A 339 -1.45 10.40 -2.27
C HIS A 339 -0.54 9.19 -2.46
N PHE A 340 0.28 9.26 -3.50
CA PHE A 340 1.31 8.27 -3.79
C PHE A 340 2.63 8.98 -4.01
N PHE A 341 3.74 8.39 -3.61
CA PHE A 341 5.07 8.92 -3.87
C PHE A 341 6.03 7.78 -4.22
N ASP A 342 6.81 7.96 -5.27
CA ASP A 342 7.88 7.04 -5.64
C ASP A 342 9.16 7.43 -4.87
N ILE A 343 9.54 6.59 -3.90
CA ILE A 343 10.77 6.79 -3.12
C ILE A 343 12.01 6.51 -3.98
N GLY A 344 11.84 5.65 -5.00
CA GLY A 344 12.83 5.31 -5.99
C GLY A 344 13.35 3.87 -5.87
N HIS A 345 14.38 3.59 -6.67
CA HIS A 345 15.09 2.33 -6.70
C HIS A 345 16.19 2.28 -5.64
N VAL A 346 16.30 1.15 -4.96
CA VAL A 346 17.35 0.81 -3.99
C VAL A 346 18.08 -0.42 -4.48
N THR A 347 19.36 -0.28 -4.80
CA THR A 347 20.22 -1.41 -5.18
C THR A 347 20.65 -2.18 -3.94
N LEU A 348 20.49 -3.50 -3.94
CA LEU A 348 20.89 -4.38 -2.84
C LEU A 348 22.09 -5.24 -3.22
N GLU A 349 23.02 -5.40 -2.28
CA GLU A 349 24.25 -6.15 -2.51
C GLU A 349 24.03 -7.67 -2.47
N GLY A 350 24.50 -8.35 -3.51
CA GLY A 350 24.67 -9.81 -3.51
C GLY A 350 23.50 -10.60 -4.09
N GLY A 351 22.55 -9.93 -4.76
CA GLY A 351 21.36 -10.55 -5.35
C GLY A 351 20.32 -10.90 -4.30
N ILE A 352 19.06 -11.06 -4.74
CA ILE A 352 17.97 -11.50 -3.88
C ILE A 352 17.56 -12.92 -4.32
N ASP A 353 17.60 -13.89 -3.42
CA ASP A 353 17.05 -15.21 -3.69
C ASP A 353 15.68 -15.35 -3.02
N GLY A 354 14.66 -15.60 -3.84
CA GLY A 354 13.27 -15.70 -3.39
C GLY A 354 12.67 -14.37 -2.95
N GLU A 355 11.94 -14.43 -1.83
CA GLU A 355 11.17 -13.33 -1.25
C GLU A 355 11.93 -12.69 -0.08
N GLY A 356 11.85 -11.36 0.03
CA GLY A 356 12.29 -10.61 1.20
C GLY A 356 11.11 -9.98 1.92
N THR A 357 11.35 -9.40 3.09
CA THR A 357 10.34 -8.79 3.98
C THR A 357 10.76 -7.39 4.38
N LEU A 358 9.86 -6.42 4.20
CA LEU A 358 10.06 -5.06 4.72
C LEU A 358 9.61 -4.99 6.18
N LEU A 359 10.44 -4.40 7.03
CA LEU A 359 10.23 -4.32 8.48
C LEU A 359 10.42 -2.89 8.96
N TYR A 360 9.69 -2.53 10.02
CA TYR A 360 9.90 -1.27 10.72
C TYR A 360 10.06 -1.56 12.22
N SER A 361 11.26 -1.35 12.74
CA SER A 361 11.60 -1.66 14.13
C SER A 361 12.40 -0.54 14.77
N ASN A 362 12.05 -0.13 15.98
CA ASN A 362 12.75 0.91 16.75
C ASN A 362 13.04 2.19 15.95
N GLY A 363 12.08 2.64 15.13
CA GLY A 363 12.24 3.84 14.32
C GLY A 363 13.16 3.68 13.10
N LYS A 364 13.50 2.45 12.71
CA LYS A 364 14.31 2.15 11.52
C LYS A 364 13.51 1.36 10.50
N LEU A 365 13.72 1.66 9.22
CA LEU A 365 13.19 0.89 8.10
C LEU A 365 14.25 -0.12 7.65
N LEU A 366 13.88 -1.40 7.65
CA LEU A 366 14.78 -2.51 7.38
C LEU A 366 14.19 -3.38 6.26
N TYR A 367 15.05 -3.99 5.46
CA TYR A 367 14.64 -5.00 4.50
C TYR A 367 15.42 -6.29 4.72
N PHE A 368 14.72 -7.33 5.12
CA PHE A 368 15.27 -8.68 5.21
C PHE A 368 15.16 -9.38 3.86
N TYR A 369 16.22 -10.05 3.43
CA TYR A 369 16.21 -10.89 2.24
C TYR A 369 17.21 -12.03 2.39
N LYS A 370 17.08 -13.02 1.52
CA LYS A 370 17.91 -14.21 1.52
C LYS A 370 18.83 -14.23 0.31
N LYS A 371 19.95 -14.93 0.48
CA LYS A 371 20.80 -15.41 -0.59
C LYS A 371 21.08 -16.89 -0.36
N THR A 372 21.18 -17.66 -1.42
CA THR A 372 21.55 -19.08 -1.35
C THR A 372 23.07 -19.18 -1.34
N GLY A 373 23.62 -19.59 -0.21
CA GLY A 373 24.98 -20.08 -0.10
C GLY A 373 25.06 -21.56 -0.47
N THR A 374 26.26 -22.03 -0.77
CA THR A 374 26.56 -23.46 -0.90
C THR A 374 27.80 -23.78 -0.09
N PHE A 375 27.73 -24.76 0.81
CA PHE A 375 28.93 -25.31 1.45
C PHE A 375 29.16 -26.75 1.01
N HIS A 376 30.42 -27.16 1.08
CA HIS A 376 30.82 -28.55 0.84
C HIS A 376 31.12 -29.20 2.19
N ASP A 377 30.34 -30.21 2.54
CA ASP A 377 30.69 -31.17 3.60
C ASP A 377 31.57 -32.27 2.98
N GLU A 378 32.49 -32.85 3.74
CA GLU A 378 33.40 -33.93 3.30
C GLU A 378 32.67 -35.18 2.77
N VAL A 379 31.37 -35.32 3.08
CA VAL A 379 30.54 -36.50 2.79
C VAL A 379 29.40 -36.22 1.79
N SER A 380 29.03 -34.95 1.53
CA SER A 380 27.87 -34.60 0.70
C SER A 380 28.16 -33.62 -0.44
N ASN A 381 27.44 -33.80 -1.56
CA ASN A 381 27.40 -32.82 -2.66
C ASN A 381 26.92 -31.46 -2.14
N ALA A 382 27.28 -30.37 -2.83
CA ALA A 382 27.02 -28.98 -2.42
C ALA A 382 25.66 -28.78 -1.73
N VAL A 383 25.69 -28.41 -0.44
CA VAL A 383 24.49 -28.21 0.39
C VAL A 383 24.05 -26.76 0.29
N PRO A 384 22.85 -26.48 -0.25
CA PRO A 384 22.32 -25.12 -0.27
C PRO A 384 21.88 -24.68 1.13
N TYR A 385 22.16 -23.42 1.48
CA TYR A 385 21.68 -22.82 2.73
C TYR A 385 21.30 -21.36 2.53
N ASP A 386 20.25 -20.91 3.22
CA ASP A 386 19.85 -19.53 3.22
C ASP A 386 20.82 -18.70 4.10
N ILE A 387 21.43 -17.71 3.48
CA ILE A 387 22.16 -16.63 4.14
C ILE A 387 21.16 -15.48 4.33
N GLY A 388 20.93 -15.09 5.58
CA GLY A 388 20.06 -13.96 5.91
C GLY A 388 20.80 -12.64 5.76
N LYS A 389 20.16 -11.66 5.11
CA LYS A 389 20.67 -10.30 4.97
C LYS A 389 19.64 -9.30 5.44
N VAL A 390 20.09 -8.25 6.14
CA VAL A 390 19.27 -7.11 6.55
C VAL A 390 19.88 -5.82 6.03
N ALA A 391 19.19 -5.18 5.08
CA ALA A 391 19.53 -3.85 4.60
C ALA A 391 18.89 -2.77 5.48
N HIS A 392 19.69 -1.80 5.91
CA HIS A 392 19.22 -0.60 6.62
C HIS A 392 18.86 0.49 5.61
N LEU A 393 17.58 0.79 5.49
CA LEU A 393 17.03 1.76 4.53
C LEU A 393 16.93 3.17 5.14
N ASP A 394 18.01 3.62 5.80
CA ASP A 394 18.01 4.87 6.58
C ASP A 394 17.80 6.11 5.68
N HIS A 395 18.39 6.12 4.49
CA HIS A 395 18.22 7.22 3.53
C HIS A 395 16.79 7.28 2.98
N GLU A 396 16.20 6.12 2.68
CA GLU A 396 14.83 6.01 2.21
C GLU A 396 13.83 6.40 3.31
N LEU A 397 14.12 6.06 4.57
CA LEU A 397 13.33 6.51 5.72
C LEU A 397 13.35 8.04 5.85
N GLU A 398 14.49 8.70 5.68
CA GLU A 398 14.56 10.17 5.71
C GLU A 398 13.77 10.81 4.55
N LYS A 399 13.78 10.20 3.36
CA LYS A 399 12.89 10.62 2.25
C LYS A 399 11.41 10.46 2.63
N ILE A 400 11.03 9.34 3.23
CA ILE A 400 9.65 9.09 3.70
C ILE A 400 9.23 10.19 4.68
N LYS A 401 10.05 10.49 5.69
CA LYS A 401 9.76 11.57 6.67
C LYS A 401 9.56 12.93 6.00
N ALA A 402 10.42 13.29 5.04
CA ALA A 402 10.31 14.54 4.30
C ALA A 402 8.99 14.63 3.49
N VAL A 403 8.57 13.53 2.86
CA VAL A 403 7.30 13.44 2.11
C VAL A 403 6.11 13.55 3.06
N VAL A 404 6.14 12.85 4.20
CA VAL A 404 5.08 12.89 5.22
C VAL A 404 4.90 14.31 5.75
N GLU A 405 6.00 15.01 6.05
CA GLU A 405 5.96 16.39 6.52
C GLU A 405 5.39 17.35 5.47
N LYS A 406 5.72 17.13 4.20
CA LYS A 406 5.12 17.87 3.08
C LYS A 406 3.61 17.64 2.99
N TRP A 407 3.15 16.39 3.03
CA TRP A 407 1.73 16.08 3.00
C TRP A 407 0.97 16.66 4.20
N ARG A 408 1.59 16.65 5.38
CA ARG A 408 1.03 17.28 6.60
C ARG A 408 0.90 18.78 6.43
N THR A 409 1.94 19.45 5.96
CA THR A 409 1.97 20.90 5.71
C THR A 409 0.89 21.30 4.71
N GLU A 410 0.80 20.62 3.57
CA GLU A 410 -0.23 20.90 2.55
C GLU A 410 -1.64 20.65 3.08
N SER A 411 -1.85 19.61 3.90
CA SER A 411 -3.15 19.34 4.51
C SER A 411 -3.57 20.46 5.47
N VAL A 412 -2.64 20.99 6.27
CA VAL A 412 -2.90 22.10 7.20
C VAL A 412 -3.17 23.41 6.44
N LEU A 413 -2.38 23.72 5.40
CA LEU A 413 -2.56 24.91 4.57
C LEU A 413 -3.93 24.95 3.88
N ARG A 414 -4.50 23.79 3.58
CA ARG A 414 -5.79 23.63 2.89
C ARG A 414 -6.98 23.47 3.83
N SER A 415 -6.74 23.12 5.09
CA SER A 415 -7.79 22.99 6.08
C SER A 415 -8.33 24.38 6.44
N GLY A 416 -9.63 24.58 6.25
CA GLY A 416 -10.27 25.87 6.50
C GLY A 416 -10.22 26.25 7.99
N THR A 417 -9.26 27.06 8.40
CA THR A 417 -9.18 27.60 9.77
C THR A 417 -9.93 28.92 9.86
N ARG A 418 -11.28 28.88 9.94
CA ARG A 418 -12.13 29.96 10.50
C ARG A 418 -13.62 29.55 10.54
N GLY A 419 -14.18 29.45 11.75
CA GLY A 419 -15.63 29.40 12.01
C GLY A 419 -16.22 28.00 12.24
N ALA A 420 -16.50 27.67 13.49
CA ALA A 420 -17.02 26.38 13.97
C ALA A 420 -18.51 26.13 13.68
N THR A 421 -19.09 26.66 12.60
CA THR A 421 -20.57 26.70 12.46
C THR A 421 -21.18 26.22 11.15
N ASP A 422 -20.43 25.68 10.16
CA ASP A 422 -21.09 25.09 8.99
C ASP A 422 -20.37 23.82 8.50
N ARG A 423 -20.91 22.65 8.86
CA ARG A 423 -20.55 21.35 8.26
C ARG A 423 -20.86 21.26 6.76
N VAL A 424 -21.44 22.30 6.18
CA VAL A 424 -21.95 22.33 4.80
C VAL A 424 -20.93 22.92 3.80
N ASN A 425 -19.83 23.53 4.27
CA ASN A 425 -19.00 24.40 3.41
C ASN A 425 -17.56 23.88 3.16
N CYS A 426 -17.32 22.57 3.17
CA CYS A 426 -16.00 22.00 2.90
C CYS A 426 -16.06 20.68 2.13
N VAL A 427 -14.91 20.29 1.54
CA VAL A 427 -14.73 19.00 0.88
C VAL A 427 -13.94 18.11 1.85
N ASP A 428 -14.49 16.95 2.22
CA ASP A 428 -13.87 16.04 3.19
C ASP A 428 -12.57 15.40 2.64
N ASP A 429 -12.51 15.19 1.33
CA ASP A 429 -11.43 14.46 0.67
C ASP A 429 -10.23 15.34 0.34
N ALA A 430 -9.04 14.73 0.38
CA ALA A 430 -7.87 15.33 -0.22
C ALA A 430 -7.91 15.16 -1.74
N PRO A 431 -7.42 16.15 -2.52
CA PRO A 431 -7.12 15.90 -3.91
C PRO A 431 -6.03 14.84 -4.06
N ALA A 432 -6.22 13.91 -4.99
CA ALA A 432 -5.18 12.95 -5.38
C ALA A 432 -4.01 13.62 -6.11
N GLY A 433 -4.26 14.77 -6.75
CA GLY A 433 -3.23 15.57 -7.40
C GLY A 433 -3.66 17.02 -7.53
N LEU A 434 -2.69 17.91 -7.47
CA LEU A 434 -2.92 19.33 -7.55
C LEU A 434 -1.75 20.07 -8.18
N PHE A 435 -2.07 20.86 -9.19
CA PHE A 435 -1.13 21.72 -9.87
C PHE A 435 -1.48 23.19 -9.64
N LEU A 436 -0.50 23.96 -9.16
CA LEU A 436 -0.61 25.40 -8.89
C LEU A 436 0.38 26.17 -9.79
N ASN A 437 1.18 27.08 -9.25
CA ASN A 437 2.15 27.88 -10.01
C ASN A 437 3.59 27.30 -9.98
N ASP A 438 3.77 26.03 -9.59
CA ASP A 438 5.11 25.42 -9.47
C ASP A 438 5.57 24.74 -10.77
N LEU A 439 6.28 25.49 -11.61
CA LEU A 439 6.85 25.03 -12.87
C LEU A 439 8.38 25.13 -12.83
N ASP A 440 9.05 24.04 -13.19
CA ASP A 440 10.51 23.91 -13.26
C ASP A 440 10.90 23.38 -14.65
N GLY A 441 11.43 24.26 -15.51
CA GLY A 441 11.58 23.96 -16.93
C GLY A 441 10.21 23.68 -17.58
N ASP A 442 10.05 22.48 -18.16
CA ASP A 442 8.79 21.99 -18.70
C ASP A 442 8.03 21.07 -17.71
N GLN A 443 8.49 20.94 -16.47
CA GLN A 443 7.89 20.09 -15.44
C GLN A 443 6.97 20.90 -14.54
N TRP A 444 5.66 20.72 -14.70
CA TRP A 444 4.66 21.28 -13.79
C TRP A 444 4.49 20.31 -12.62
N LYS A 445 4.90 20.73 -11.42
CA LYS A 445 5.02 19.85 -10.24
C LYS A 445 3.68 19.71 -9.53
N ASP A 446 3.33 18.47 -9.18
CA ASP A 446 2.24 18.21 -8.24
C ASP A 446 2.62 18.74 -6.86
N THR A 447 1.68 19.46 -6.27
CA THR A 447 1.83 20.05 -4.95
C THR A 447 2.02 18.99 -3.87
N TYR A 448 1.46 17.79 -4.04
CA TYR A 448 1.66 16.66 -3.14
C TYR A 448 2.89 15.79 -3.50
N ASN A 449 3.68 16.21 -4.48
CA ASN A 449 4.87 15.52 -4.97
C ASN A 449 4.62 14.14 -5.62
N SER A 450 3.38 13.82 -6.00
CA SER A 450 3.06 12.50 -6.55
C SER A 450 3.65 12.32 -7.96
N VAL A 451 3.36 13.24 -8.87
CA VAL A 451 3.83 13.21 -10.27
C VAL A 451 4.02 14.63 -10.80
N SER A 452 5.16 14.89 -11.44
CA SER A 452 5.32 16.08 -12.29
C SER A 452 4.80 15.79 -13.70
N ILE A 453 4.02 16.71 -14.28
CA ILE A 453 3.49 16.57 -15.63
C ILE A 453 4.22 17.48 -16.61
N LYS A 454 4.41 17.01 -17.84
CA LYS A 454 5.04 17.81 -18.90
C LYS A 454 4.09 18.91 -19.37
N ALA A 455 4.55 20.17 -19.34
CA ALA A 455 3.82 21.36 -19.72
C ALA A 455 4.59 22.15 -20.79
N VAL A 456 4.14 22.04 -22.05
CA VAL A 456 4.78 22.70 -23.20
C VAL A 456 4.15 24.07 -23.44
N GLY A 457 4.97 25.04 -23.84
CA GLY A 457 4.51 26.43 -24.05
C GLY A 457 4.03 27.11 -22.76
N ALA A 458 4.51 26.63 -21.60
CA ALA A 458 4.11 27.08 -20.27
C ALA A 458 5.09 28.10 -19.69
N LYS A 459 4.57 29.18 -19.10
CA LYS A 459 5.35 30.17 -18.36
C LYS A 459 4.80 30.34 -16.95
N LYS A 460 5.66 30.21 -15.95
CA LYS A 460 5.34 30.49 -14.55
C LYS A 460 4.92 31.96 -14.39
N THR A 461 3.81 32.17 -13.69
CA THR A 461 3.33 33.50 -13.27
C THR A 461 3.01 33.46 -11.77
N LEU A 462 2.77 34.63 -11.16
CA LEU A 462 2.40 34.68 -9.74
C LEU A 462 1.10 33.90 -9.47
N ASN A 463 0.15 33.95 -10.41
CA ASN A 463 -1.21 33.47 -10.22
C ASN A 463 -1.48 32.11 -10.89
N GLY A 464 -0.47 31.43 -11.44
CA GLY A 464 -0.65 30.18 -12.17
C GLY A 464 0.35 30.00 -13.32
N ILE A 465 -0.01 29.17 -14.29
CA ILE A 465 0.79 28.88 -15.47
C ILE A 465 0.12 29.49 -16.71
N LEU A 466 0.84 30.34 -17.43
CA LEU A 466 0.39 30.93 -18.69
C LEU A 466 0.81 30.02 -19.85
N PHE A 467 -0.16 29.43 -20.54
CA PHE A 467 0.05 28.65 -21.75
C PHE A 467 -0.04 29.55 -22.99
N SER A 468 0.97 29.49 -23.86
CA SER A 468 1.03 30.26 -25.11
C SER A 468 1.83 29.55 -26.20
N GLY A 469 1.57 29.87 -27.47
CA GLY A 469 2.27 29.33 -28.63
C GLY A 469 1.64 28.06 -29.24
N PRO A 470 2.21 27.56 -30.36
CA PRO A 470 1.79 26.32 -30.99
C PRO A 470 2.17 25.12 -30.10
N ASN A 471 1.36 24.05 -30.13
CA ASN A 471 1.58 22.82 -29.34
C ASN A 471 1.61 23.01 -27.82
N ARG A 472 1.15 24.17 -27.30
CA ARG A 472 1.05 24.39 -25.86
C ARG A 472 0.09 23.39 -25.21
N GLY A 473 0.32 23.11 -23.94
CA GLY A 473 -0.56 22.29 -23.11
C GLY A 473 0.22 21.42 -22.14
N ALA A 474 -0.43 21.00 -21.07
CA ALA A 474 0.06 20.01 -20.14
C ALA A 474 -0.64 18.66 -20.37
N THR A 475 0.12 17.57 -20.32
CA THR A 475 -0.41 16.20 -20.41
C THR A 475 -0.33 15.52 -19.05
N TRP A 476 -1.49 15.27 -18.45
CA TRP A 476 -1.62 14.60 -17.16
C TRP A 476 -2.05 13.14 -17.38
N THR A 477 -1.07 12.24 -17.44
CA THR A 477 -1.27 10.81 -17.69
C THR A 477 -2.06 10.13 -16.57
N VAL A 478 -3.02 9.29 -16.94
CA VAL A 478 -3.84 8.49 -16.01
C VAL A 478 -3.41 7.03 -16.07
N SER A 479 -3.49 6.42 -17.25
CA SER A 479 -3.10 5.04 -17.49
C SER A 479 -1.79 4.96 -18.27
N ASN A 480 -0.95 4.01 -17.88
CA ASN A 480 0.33 3.69 -18.52
C ASN A 480 0.52 2.18 -18.52
N HIS A 481 0.76 1.59 -19.69
CA HIS A 481 0.94 0.14 -19.80
C HIS A 481 2.18 -0.39 -19.07
N THR A 482 3.19 0.46 -18.85
CA THR A 482 4.47 0.08 -18.26
C THR A 482 4.82 1.01 -17.09
N GLY A 483 4.40 0.64 -15.87
CA GLY A 483 4.77 1.38 -14.66
C GLY A 483 3.66 1.47 -13.61
N ALA A 484 3.77 2.42 -12.70
CA ALA A 484 2.70 2.72 -11.75
C ALA A 484 1.64 3.64 -12.38
N GLN A 485 0.36 3.35 -12.16
CA GLN A 485 -0.81 4.12 -12.59
C GLN A 485 -1.50 4.77 -11.39
N LEU A 486 -0.90 5.84 -10.85
CA LEU A 486 -1.34 6.47 -9.61
C LEU A 486 -2.78 7.02 -9.68
N TYR A 487 -3.25 7.32 -10.90
CA TYR A 487 -4.58 7.90 -11.15
C TYR A 487 -5.57 6.89 -11.75
N ASN A 488 -5.29 5.58 -11.69
CA ASN A 488 -6.17 4.54 -12.23
C ASN A 488 -7.62 4.61 -11.72
N PHE A 489 -7.86 5.18 -10.54
CA PHE A 489 -9.22 5.43 -10.02
C PHE A 489 -10.11 6.21 -11.01
N ALA A 490 -9.52 7.05 -11.86
CA ALA A 490 -10.23 7.85 -12.85
C ALA A 490 -10.89 7.01 -13.97
N ASN A 491 -10.59 5.70 -14.05
CA ASN A 491 -11.33 4.75 -14.87
C ASN A 491 -12.71 4.38 -14.30
N TYR A 492 -12.98 4.70 -13.04
CA TYR A 492 -14.23 4.37 -12.36
C TYR A 492 -15.04 5.61 -12.02
N GLU A 493 -14.36 6.59 -11.41
CA GLU A 493 -14.93 7.87 -11.02
C GLU A 493 -13.84 8.88 -10.69
N PHE A 494 -14.14 10.15 -10.93
CA PHE A 494 -13.26 11.25 -10.54
C PHE A 494 -13.99 12.60 -10.60
N THR A 495 -13.34 13.62 -10.07
CA THR A 495 -13.66 15.03 -10.35
C THR A 495 -12.39 15.79 -10.72
N LEU A 496 -12.34 16.33 -11.93
CA LEU A 496 -11.27 17.18 -12.44
C LEU A 496 -11.75 18.62 -12.43
N GLY A 497 -11.12 19.50 -11.66
CA GLY A 497 -11.38 20.93 -11.65
C GLY A 497 -10.22 21.71 -12.23
N VAL A 498 -10.49 22.69 -13.10
CA VAL A 498 -9.48 23.60 -13.67
C VAL A 498 -9.98 25.03 -13.51
N THR A 499 -9.17 25.88 -12.86
CA THR A 499 -9.48 27.31 -12.70
C THR A 499 -8.65 28.09 -13.71
N VAL A 500 -9.30 28.89 -14.56
CA VAL A 500 -8.66 29.58 -15.68
C VAL A 500 -9.06 31.05 -15.77
N GLU A 501 -8.25 31.82 -16.48
CA GLU A 501 -8.54 33.19 -16.89
C GLU A 501 -8.16 33.33 -18.37
N VAL A 502 -9.07 33.92 -19.16
CA VAL A 502 -8.89 34.12 -20.60
C VAL A 502 -8.43 35.56 -20.84
N PRO A 503 -7.13 35.79 -21.11
CA PRO A 503 -6.57 37.14 -21.16
C PRO A 503 -6.87 37.87 -22.47
N ASP A 504 -7.07 37.15 -23.57
CA ASP A 504 -7.18 37.71 -24.91
C ASP A 504 -8.39 37.14 -25.64
N ARG A 505 -9.00 37.94 -26.52
CA ARG A 505 -9.96 37.44 -27.52
C ARG A 505 -9.27 36.55 -28.54
N VAL A 506 -10.03 35.59 -29.07
CA VAL A 506 -9.51 34.54 -29.95
C VAL A 506 -10.30 34.51 -31.25
N SER A 507 -9.65 34.11 -32.34
CA SER A 507 -10.29 33.92 -33.65
C SER A 507 -10.71 32.47 -33.90
N GLU A 508 -10.26 31.54 -33.05
CA GLU A 508 -10.43 30.10 -33.22
C GLU A 508 -10.93 29.47 -31.91
N LYS A 509 -11.43 28.23 -31.99
CA LYS A 509 -11.81 27.45 -30.81
C LYS A 509 -10.57 27.07 -30.00
N ILE A 510 -10.46 27.54 -28.76
CA ILE A 510 -9.32 27.25 -27.88
C ILE A 510 -9.68 26.17 -26.85
N PRO A 511 -8.96 25.04 -26.81
CA PRO A 511 -9.15 24.01 -25.78
C PRO A 511 -8.69 24.50 -24.39
N VAL A 512 -9.49 24.21 -23.36
CA VAL A 512 -9.18 24.51 -21.96
C VAL A 512 -8.78 23.26 -21.21
N VAL A 513 -9.62 22.23 -21.27
CA VAL A 513 -9.38 20.93 -20.63
C VAL A 513 -10.04 19.82 -21.43
N GLY A 514 -9.45 18.63 -21.45
CA GLY A 514 -10.12 17.46 -21.98
C GLY A 514 -9.71 16.15 -21.33
N VAL A 515 -10.60 15.17 -21.47
CA VAL A 515 -10.45 13.79 -20.99
C VAL A 515 -10.34 12.89 -22.22
N VAL A 516 -9.21 12.20 -22.37
CA VAL A 516 -8.96 11.28 -23.49
C VAL A 516 -9.13 9.84 -22.98
N ILE A 517 -10.12 9.12 -23.50
CA ILE A 517 -10.46 7.75 -23.07
C ILE A 517 -9.75 6.69 -23.92
N SER A 518 -9.34 7.00 -25.14
CA SER A 518 -8.51 6.10 -25.93
C SER A 518 -7.58 6.91 -26.82
N GLU A 519 -6.33 6.47 -26.93
CA GLU A 519 -5.42 7.08 -27.89
C GLU A 519 -5.86 6.80 -29.33
N GLY A 520 -5.68 7.79 -30.21
CA GLY A 520 -6.01 7.71 -31.63
C GLY A 520 -7.51 7.82 -31.97
N SER A 521 -8.40 7.76 -30.98
CA SER A 521 -9.85 7.83 -31.18
C SER A 521 -10.38 9.24 -30.87
N VAL A 522 -10.64 10.03 -31.92
CA VAL A 522 -11.29 11.35 -31.77
C VAL A 522 -12.69 11.22 -31.16
N ASP A 523 -13.32 10.07 -31.38
CA ASP A 523 -14.67 9.74 -30.90
C ASP A 523 -14.73 9.49 -29.37
N GLU A 524 -13.58 9.44 -28.70
CA GLU A 524 -13.45 9.08 -27.28
C GLU A 524 -12.73 10.18 -26.49
N CYS A 525 -13.02 11.44 -26.83
CA CYS A 525 -12.54 12.62 -26.11
C CYS A 525 -13.71 13.51 -25.66
N LEU A 526 -13.73 13.86 -24.37
CA LEU A 526 -14.52 14.97 -23.84
C LEU A 526 -13.65 16.21 -23.79
N GLU A 527 -14.09 17.31 -24.42
CA GLU A 527 -13.35 18.57 -24.47
C GLU A 527 -14.24 19.72 -24.00
N VAL A 528 -13.69 20.57 -23.13
CA VAL A 528 -14.20 21.89 -22.82
C VAL A 528 -13.27 22.93 -23.44
N SER A 529 -13.83 23.84 -24.20
CA SER A 529 -13.15 24.88 -24.97
C SER A 529 -13.94 26.18 -24.94
N TYR A 530 -13.37 27.26 -25.47
CA TYR A 530 -14.11 28.50 -25.74
C TYR A 530 -13.88 28.96 -27.18
N THR A 531 -14.84 29.71 -27.72
CA THR A 531 -14.86 30.15 -29.11
C THR A 531 -14.73 31.67 -29.24
N SER A 532 -14.60 32.15 -30.48
CA SER A 532 -14.46 33.58 -30.81
C SER A 532 -15.71 34.42 -30.53
N ASP A 533 -16.82 33.81 -30.14
CA ASP A 533 -18.05 34.48 -29.70
C ASP A 533 -18.15 34.63 -28.18
N ASP A 534 -17.02 34.47 -27.48
CA ASP A 534 -16.86 34.61 -26.02
C ASP A 534 -17.73 33.60 -25.23
N LYS A 535 -17.98 32.40 -25.78
CA LYS A 535 -18.79 31.34 -25.14
C LYS A 535 -18.03 30.03 -24.94
N TRP A 536 -18.49 29.27 -23.95
CA TRP A 536 -18.02 27.91 -23.67
C TRP A 536 -18.53 26.96 -24.74
N TYR A 537 -17.74 25.95 -25.05
CA TYR A 537 -18.01 24.94 -26.06
C TYR A 537 -17.60 23.57 -25.52
N VAL A 538 -18.57 22.66 -25.38
CA VAL A 538 -18.33 21.29 -24.90
C VAL A 538 -18.56 20.32 -26.04
N THR A 539 -17.62 19.41 -26.24
CA THR A 539 -17.75 18.33 -27.23
C THR A 539 -17.46 16.98 -26.61
N PHE A 540 -18.17 15.95 -27.07
CA PHE A 540 -17.85 14.55 -26.77
C PHE A 540 -17.85 13.76 -28.08
N GLY A 541 -16.71 13.14 -28.40
CA GLY A 541 -16.52 12.45 -29.68
C GLY A 541 -16.76 13.37 -30.88
N GLY A 542 -16.28 14.61 -30.80
CA GLY A 542 -16.50 15.66 -31.81
C GLY A 542 -17.92 16.22 -31.90
N ARG A 543 -18.91 15.64 -31.21
CA ARG A 543 -20.30 16.13 -31.21
C ARG A 543 -20.46 17.26 -30.22
N HIS A 544 -20.99 18.38 -30.68
CA HIS A 544 -21.25 19.55 -29.87
C HIS A 544 -22.45 19.32 -28.93
N VAL A 545 -22.26 19.64 -27.65
CA VAL A 545 -23.33 19.73 -26.65
C VAL A 545 -23.80 21.18 -26.61
N PRO A 546 -25.10 21.49 -26.82
CA PRO A 546 -25.59 22.87 -26.85
C PRO A 546 -25.17 23.66 -25.61
N THR A 547 -24.50 24.80 -25.82
CA THR A 547 -23.88 25.59 -24.76
C THR A 547 -24.71 26.80 -24.36
N PHE A 548 -24.52 27.22 -23.11
CA PHE A 548 -25.08 28.44 -22.54
C PHE A 548 -23.96 29.14 -21.77
N GLY A 549 -23.82 30.46 -21.89
CA GLY A 549 -22.75 31.16 -21.19
C GLY A 549 -22.75 32.67 -21.39
N SER A 550 -22.22 33.35 -20.37
CA SER A 550 -21.83 34.76 -20.33
C SER A 550 -20.45 34.96 -20.97
N SER A 551 -20.06 36.23 -21.15
CA SER A 551 -18.71 36.61 -21.60
C SER A 551 -17.62 35.97 -20.72
N ILE A 552 -16.59 35.39 -21.33
CA ILE A 552 -15.50 34.65 -20.65
C ILE A 552 -14.26 35.52 -20.40
N HIS A 553 -14.13 36.65 -21.08
CA HIS A 553 -12.90 37.46 -21.06
C HIS A 553 -12.68 38.20 -19.76
N ASN A 554 -11.41 38.25 -19.33
CA ASN A 554 -10.94 38.98 -18.15
C ASN A 554 -11.63 38.60 -16.83
N GLU A 555 -12.27 37.43 -16.79
CA GLU A 555 -12.87 36.86 -15.59
C GLU A 555 -12.20 35.52 -15.25
N THR A 556 -12.28 35.15 -13.97
CA THR A 556 -11.80 33.84 -13.51
C THR A 556 -12.97 32.87 -13.56
N HIS A 557 -12.78 31.77 -14.29
CA HIS A 557 -13.78 30.72 -14.41
C HIS A 557 -13.25 29.40 -13.88
N GLN A 558 -14.14 28.58 -13.34
CA GLN A 558 -13.84 27.21 -12.94
C GLN A 558 -14.60 26.23 -13.83
N VAL A 559 -13.85 25.36 -14.51
CA VAL A 559 -14.40 24.23 -15.26
C VAL A 559 -14.23 22.97 -14.43
N THR A 560 -15.32 22.23 -14.19
CA THR A 560 -15.28 20.96 -13.47
C THR A 560 -15.89 19.85 -14.31
N ILE A 561 -15.17 18.74 -14.46
CA ILE A 561 -15.63 17.52 -15.11
C ILE A 561 -15.73 16.43 -14.04
N THR A 562 -16.93 15.94 -13.77
CA THR A 562 -17.13 14.73 -12.97
C THR A 562 -17.33 13.53 -13.87
N MET A 563 -16.94 12.35 -13.39
CA MET A 563 -17.26 11.08 -14.02
C MET A 563 -17.69 10.09 -12.95
N TYR A 564 -18.79 9.38 -13.19
CA TYR A 564 -19.19 8.22 -12.40
C TYR A 564 -19.76 7.14 -13.30
N ASN A 565 -19.13 5.96 -13.28
CA ASN A 565 -19.59 4.77 -14.04
C ASN A 565 -19.85 5.05 -15.54
N GLY A 566 -18.99 5.89 -16.15
CA GLY A 566 -19.07 6.28 -17.56
C GLY A 566 -20.04 7.42 -17.89
N LEU A 567 -20.70 8.03 -16.90
CA LEU A 567 -21.47 9.25 -17.08
C LEU A 567 -20.59 10.46 -16.75
N PHE A 568 -20.40 11.38 -17.70
CA PHE A 568 -19.69 12.63 -17.47
C PHE A 568 -20.65 13.78 -17.17
N THR A 569 -20.29 14.67 -16.25
CA THR A 569 -20.98 15.95 -16.06
C THR A 569 -19.97 17.09 -16.14
N VAL A 570 -20.29 18.13 -16.92
CA VAL A 570 -19.50 19.36 -16.99
C VAL A 570 -20.22 20.44 -16.20
N ASN A 571 -19.48 21.14 -15.33
CA ASN A 571 -19.94 22.30 -14.59
C ASN A 571 -19.03 23.48 -14.90
N ILE A 572 -19.63 24.66 -15.03
CA ILE A 572 -18.93 25.94 -15.17
C ILE A 572 -19.37 26.80 -13.99
N ASP A 573 -18.40 27.34 -13.24
CA ASP A 573 -18.64 28.28 -12.13
C ASP A 573 -19.63 27.75 -11.08
N GLY A 574 -19.52 26.46 -10.75
CA GLY A 574 -20.39 25.78 -9.78
C GLY A 574 -21.79 25.44 -10.29
N ALA A 575 -22.09 25.66 -11.57
CA ALA A 575 -23.38 25.35 -12.18
C ALA A 575 -23.26 24.28 -13.28
N ALA A 576 -24.22 23.36 -13.34
CA ALA A 576 -24.27 22.35 -14.38
C ALA A 576 -24.41 22.98 -15.76
N PHE A 577 -23.61 22.52 -16.72
CA PHE A 577 -23.50 23.13 -18.04
C PHE A 577 -24.75 22.97 -18.91
N SER A 578 -25.50 21.87 -18.71
CA SER A 578 -26.74 21.61 -19.45
C SER A 578 -27.96 21.99 -18.62
N ARG A 579 -28.91 22.69 -19.25
CA ARG A 579 -30.21 23.05 -18.67
C ARG A 579 -31.07 21.83 -18.30
N THR A 580 -30.83 20.68 -18.92
CA THR A 580 -31.50 19.41 -18.59
C THR A 580 -30.87 18.71 -17.39
N GLY A 581 -29.72 19.16 -16.90
CA GLY A 581 -28.90 18.43 -15.91
C GLY A 581 -28.43 17.06 -16.41
N SER A 582 -28.71 16.69 -17.67
CA SER A 582 -28.38 15.36 -18.19
C SER A 582 -26.89 15.30 -18.50
N GLY A 583 -26.17 14.47 -17.75
CA GLY A 583 -24.78 14.15 -18.05
C GLY A 583 -24.60 13.58 -19.46
N ILE A 584 -23.38 13.68 -19.96
CA ILE A 584 -22.94 13.12 -21.24
C ILE A 584 -22.65 11.63 -21.01
N LYS A 585 -23.53 10.76 -21.52
CA LYS A 585 -23.33 9.31 -21.44
C LYS A 585 -22.30 8.85 -22.47
N THR A 586 -21.29 8.11 -22.01
CA THR A 586 -20.44 7.32 -22.90
C THR A 586 -21.19 6.09 -23.43
N VAL A 587 -20.90 5.69 -24.66
CA VAL A 587 -21.51 4.51 -25.30
C VAL A 587 -20.95 3.21 -24.72
N ARG A 588 -19.77 3.28 -24.09
CA ARG A 588 -19.05 2.16 -23.49
C ARG A 588 -18.66 2.53 -22.07
N ARG A 589 -18.60 1.54 -21.18
CA ARG A 589 -17.96 1.73 -19.87
C ARG A 589 -16.55 2.27 -20.14
N VAL A 590 -16.29 3.49 -19.68
CA VAL A 590 -14.95 4.09 -19.69
C VAL A 590 -14.07 3.16 -18.87
N ARG A 591 -13.05 2.54 -19.49
CA ARG A 591 -12.13 1.63 -18.78
C ARG A 591 -10.67 2.00 -18.96
N ASP A 592 -10.36 3.00 -19.77
CA ASP A 592 -9.00 3.25 -20.24
C ASP A 592 -8.69 4.75 -20.38
N VAL A 593 -9.16 5.61 -19.48
CA VAL A 593 -8.76 7.03 -19.45
C VAL A 593 -7.23 7.13 -19.53
N MET A 594 -6.73 7.63 -20.66
CA MET A 594 -5.32 7.64 -20.98
C MET A 594 -4.63 8.84 -20.32
N HIS A 595 -5.20 10.03 -20.53
CA HIS A 595 -4.68 11.27 -19.97
C HIS A 595 -5.73 12.37 -19.98
N PHE A 596 -5.49 13.38 -19.15
CA PHE A 596 -6.10 14.70 -19.29
C PHE A 596 -5.14 15.63 -20.03
N TYR A 597 -5.67 16.56 -20.81
CA TYR A 597 -4.89 17.70 -21.29
C TYR A 597 -5.44 19.00 -20.74
N ILE A 598 -4.55 19.94 -20.41
CA ILE A 598 -4.89 21.23 -19.79
C ILE A 598 -4.16 22.35 -20.51
N GLY A 599 -4.86 23.44 -20.84
CA GLY A 599 -4.31 24.64 -21.48
C GLY A 599 -4.01 24.51 -22.98
N GLY A 600 -4.15 23.31 -23.53
CA GLY A 600 -3.92 23.00 -24.94
C GLY A 600 -3.73 21.49 -25.14
N TYR A 601 -3.58 21.07 -26.39
CA TYR A 601 -3.42 19.65 -26.75
C TYR A 601 -2.03 19.08 -26.47
N GLY A 602 -1.04 19.93 -26.15
CA GLY A 602 0.35 19.52 -25.99
C GLY A 602 0.99 19.10 -27.32
N GLU A 603 2.03 18.27 -27.25
CA GLU A 603 2.84 17.88 -28.41
C GLU A 603 2.12 16.94 -29.39
N LYS A 604 1.01 16.31 -28.97
CA LYS A 604 0.29 15.31 -29.79
C LYS A 604 -0.50 15.95 -30.95
N LYS A 605 -0.89 17.22 -30.82
CA LYS A 605 -1.72 17.93 -31.81
C LYS A 605 -1.46 19.43 -31.72
N ALA A 606 -1.47 20.12 -32.86
CA ALA A 606 -1.34 21.57 -32.88
C ALA A 606 -2.47 22.27 -32.11
N THR A 607 -2.10 23.11 -31.15
CA THR A 607 -3.04 23.96 -30.41
C THR A 607 -3.25 25.28 -31.16
N PRO A 608 -4.51 25.67 -31.47
CA PRO A 608 -4.87 26.98 -32.02
C PRO A 608 -4.26 28.18 -31.29
N ASN A 609 -3.97 29.27 -32.01
CA ASN A 609 -3.31 30.44 -31.43
C ASN A 609 -4.19 31.14 -30.39
N GLY A 610 -3.66 31.33 -29.19
CA GLY A 610 -4.34 31.98 -28.07
C GLY A 610 -3.49 31.91 -26.81
N LYS A 611 -3.94 32.57 -25.75
CA LYS A 611 -3.33 32.45 -24.42
C LYS A 611 -4.37 31.95 -23.43
N LEU A 612 -3.93 31.16 -22.46
CA LEU A 612 -4.77 30.74 -21.35
C LEU A 612 -3.94 30.76 -20.07
N LEU A 613 -4.40 31.49 -19.06
CA LEU A 613 -3.82 31.42 -17.73
C LEU A 613 -4.56 30.34 -16.94
N VAL A 614 -3.84 29.29 -16.53
CA VAL A 614 -4.39 28.24 -15.66
C VAL A 614 -3.90 28.49 -14.24
N LYS A 615 -4.82 28.84 -13.33
CA LYS A 615 -4.52 29.15 -11.93
C LYS A 615 -4.33 27.90 -11.09
N SER A 616 -5.14 26.87 -11.35
CA SER A 616 -5.06 25.58 -10.69
C SER A 616 -5.65 24.46 -11.53
N ALA A 617 -5.15 23.24 -11.33
CA ALA A 617 -5.79 22.01 -11.78
C ALA A 617 -5.80 20.99 -10.64
N VAL A 618 -6.96 20.42 -10.32
CA VAL A 618 -7.17 19.58 -9.13
C VAL A 618 -7.93 18.31 -9.51
N LEU A 619 -7.55 17.16 -8.96
CA LEU A 619 -8.16 15.86 -9.24
C LEU A 619 -8.57 15.17 -7.93
N PHE A 620 -9.83 14.75 -7.84
CA PHE A 620 -10.39 13.96 -6.73
C PHE A 620 -10.72 12.54 -7.19
N LYS A 621 -10.62 11.57 -6.27
CA LYS A 621 -10.83 10.14 -6.53
C LYS A 621 -12.29 9.68 -6.59
N ARG A 622 -13.23 10.64 -6.55
CA ARG A 622 -14.66 10.39 -6.61
C ARG A 622 -15.40 11.49 -7.35
N GLU A 623 -16.65 11.23 -7.68
CA GLU A 623 -17.59 12.27 -8.06
C GLU A 623 -17.91 13.16 -6.83
N LEU A 624 -17.63 14.45 -6.96
CA LEU A 624 -18.07 15.47 -6.01
C LEU A 624 -19.52 15.84 -6.31
N THR A 625 -20.28 16.09 -5.25
CA THR A 625 -21.64 16.61 -5.35
C THR A 625 -21.64 18.04 -5.90
N LEU A 626 -22.76 18.48 -6.45
CA LEU A 626 -22.89 19.87 -6.93
C LEU A 626 -22.60 20.91 -5.83
N ALA A 627 -23.00 20.63 -4.59
CA ALA A 627 -22.71 21.49 -3.44
C ALA A 627 -21.20 21.60 -3.17
N GLU A 628 -20.47 20.49 -3.25
CA GLU A 628 -19.01 20.49 -3.10
C GLU A 628 -18.31 21.24 -4.23
N VAL A 629 -18.78 21.08 -5.48
CA VAL A 629 -18.28 21.82 -6.64
C VAL A 629 -18.53 23.32 -6.47
N GLN A 630 -19.70 23.72 -5.96
CA GLN A 630 -20.00 25.13 -5.64
C GLN A 630 -19.08 25.68 -4.55
N VAL A 631 -18.81 24.91 -3.51
CA VAL A 631 -17.85 25.30 -2.46
C VAL A 631 -16.46 25.52 -3.04
N MET A 632 -15.99 24.64 -3.92
CA MET A 632 -14.71 24.79 -4.62
C MET A 632 -14.64 26.06 -5.47
N PHE A 633 -15.74 26.40 -6.15
CA PHE A 633 -15.82 27.63 -6.94
C PHE A 633 -15.80 28.87 -6.05
N MET A 634 -16.71 28.95 -5.05
CA MET A 634 -16.88 30.13 -4.20
C MET A 634 -15.63 30.50 -3.42
N ARG A 635 -14.87 29.49 -2.96
CA ARG A 635 -13.66 29.76 -2.19
C ARG A 635 -12.46 30.04 -3.08
N THR A 636 -12.52 29.83 -4.39
CA THR A 636 -11.35 29.84 -5.31
C THR A 636 -10.22 28.87 -4.90
N TYR A 637 -10.46 28.05 -3.87
CA TYR A 637 -9.65 26.98 -3.32
C TYR A 637 -10.60 25.96 -2.70
N TRP A 638 -10.17 24.72 -2.49
CA TRP A 638 -10.97 23.68 -1.83
C TRP A 638 -10.62 23.69 -0.34
N PRO A 639 -11.49 24.22 0.53
CA PRO A 639 -11.29 24.07 1.97
C PRO A 639 -11.46 22.58 2.32
N ARG A 640 -10.40 21.97 2.86
CA ARG A 640 -10.55 20.65 3.46
C ARG A 640 -11.34 20.78 4.76
N CYS A 641 -12.27 19.86 5.00
CA CYS A 641 -12.91 19.77 6.30
C CYS A 641 -11.86 19.46 7.38
N PRO A 642 -11.96 20.02 8.59
CA PRO A 642 -11.11 19.62 9.70
C PRO A 642 -11.21 18.11 9.91
N SER A 643 -10.07 17.42 10.06
CA SER A 643 -10.09 15.98 10.29
C SER A 643 -10.92 15.67 11.54
N LYS A 644 -11.91 14.77 11.41
CA LYS A 644 -12.54 14.17 12.59
C LYS A 644 -11.46 13.39 13.32
N ALA A 645 -11.03 13.87 14.49
CA ALA A 645 -10.21 13.04 15.36
C ALA A 645 -10.97 11.72 15.61
N PRO A 646 -10.32 10.55 15.54
CA PRO A 646 -10.96 9.33 16.02
C PRO A 646 -11.32 9.59 17.48
N LEU A 647 -12.57 9.31 17.87
CA LEU A 647 -12.96 9.28 19.27
C LEU A 647 -12.21 8.10 19.93
N VAL A 648 -10.95 8.31 20.28
CA VAL A 648 -10.26 7.44 21.23
C VAL A 648 -10.74 7.90 22.59
N ALA A 649 -11.63 7.13 23.21
CA ALA A 649 -11.89 7.25 24.63
C ALA A 649 -10.58 6.91 25.36
N VAL A 650 -9.91 7.94 25.86
CA VAL A 650 -8.80 7.78 26.80
C VAL A 650 -9.46 7.67 28.17
N ASP A 651 -9.62 6.44 28.66
CA ASP A 651 -9.85 6.23 30.09
C ASP A 651 -8.53 6.51 30.81
N GLU A 652 -8.47 7.65 31.48
CA GLU A 652 -7.36 8.07 32.33
C GLU A 652 -7.42 7.25 33.64
N PRO A 653 -6.31 6.62 34.09
CA PRO A 653 -6.34 5.81 35.31
C PRO A 653 -6.39 6.72 36.54
N GLN A 654 -7.51 6.71 37.26
CA GLN A 654 -7.60 7.30 38.59
C GLN A 654 -6.98 6.36 39.63
N GLU A 655 -5.77 6.71 40.10
CA GLU A 655 -5.26 6.26 41.39
C GLU A 655 -6.16 6.75 42.52
N GLY A 656 -6.47 5.90 43.50
CA GLY A 656 -7.06 6.36 44.76
C GLY A 656 -7.74 5.28 45.60
N HIS A 657 -7.04 4.84 46.64
CA HIS A 657 -7.50 3.99 47.73
C HIS A 657 -8.94 4.28 48.23
N SER A 658 -9.72 3.22 48.51
CA SER A 658 -9.94 2.70 49.88
C SER A 658 -11.26 1.92 50.02
N ASN A 659 -11.19 0.90 50.87
CA ASN A 659 -12.19 -0.08 51.28
C ASN A 659 -13.62 0.43 51.53
N GLY A 660 -14.62 -0.39 51.22
CA GLY A 660 -15.97 -0.20 51.76
C GLY A 660 -17.05 -1.00 51.05
N GLN A 661 -17.29 -2.20 51.55
CA GLN A 661 -18.24 -3.22 51.13
C GLN A 661 -19.72 -2.77 51.14
N ILE A 662 -20.54 -3.41 50.28
CA ILE A 662 -21.95 -3.84 50.46
C ILE A 662 -22.99 -3.32 49.41
N ASP A 663 -23.47 -4.32 48.66
CA ASP A 663 -24.79 -4.61 48.06
C ASP A 663 -25.42 -3.88 46.85
N ASN A 664 -25.64 -4.73 45.82
CA ASN A 664 -26.83 -4.94 44.99
C ASN A 664 -27.48 -3.74 44.28
N ALA A 665 -27.27 -3.67 42.96
CA ALA A 665 -28.35 -3.41 41.99
C ALA A 665 -27.91 -3.74 40.55
N THR A 666 -28.69 -4.62 39.93
CA THR A 666 -28.74 -4.92 38.51
C THR A 666 -29.02 -3.65 37.69
N HIS A 667 -28.17 -3.30 36.71
CA HIS A 667 -28.56 -2.39 35.63
C HIS A 667 -27.91 -2.78 34.30
N VAL A 668 -28.79 -3.18 33.39
CA VAL A 668 -28.59 -3.32 31.94
C VAL A 668 -28.35 -1.93 31.35
N TYR A 669 -27.32 -1.77 30.50
CA TYR A 669 -27.23 -0.66 29.54
C TYR A 669 -27.10 -1.21 28.13
N VAL A 670 -28.17 -1.00 27.35
CA VAL A 670 -28.25 -1.14 25.90
C VAL A 670 -27.91 0.22 25.30
N ALA A 671 -27.04 0.26 24.28
CA ALA A 671 -27.01 1.34 23.31
C ALA A 671 -26.65 0.76 21.93
N LEU A 672 -27.69 0.26 21.25
CA LEU A 672 -27.71 0.01 19.81
C LEU A 672 -28.22 1.29 19.14
N ALA A 673 -27.45 1.89 18.23
CA ALA A 673 -27.93 2.95 17.34
C ALA A 673 -27.83 2.46 15.89
N ALA A 674 -28.88 1.79 15.43
CA ALA A 674 -29.18 1.58 14.02
C ALA A 674 -30.08 2.73 13.54
N MET A 675 -29.62 3.55 12.59
CA MET A 675 -30.49 4.44 11.82
C MET A 675 -30.86 3.75 10.51
N ILE A 676 -32.05 3.16 10.49
CA ILE A 676 -32.82 2.86 9.28
C ILE A 676 -33.63 4.11 8.98
N PHE A 677 -33.37 4.77 7.84
CA PHE A 677 -34.31 5.72 7.26
C PHE A 677 -35.20 4.97 6.27
N VAL A 678 -36.50 4.97 6.60
CA VAL A 678 -37.59 4.36 5.86
C VAL A 678 -37.88 5.14 4.59
N VAL A 679 -38.09 4.41 3.49
CA VAL A 679 -38.69 4.89 2.24
C VAL A 679 -40.21 5.03 2.43
N THR A 680 -40.75 6.21 2.10
CA THR A 680 -42.17 6.41 1.77
C THR A 680 -42.28 7.45 0.66
N PHE A 681 -42.09 7.01 -0.59
CA PHE A 681 -43.02 7.08 -1.74
C PHE A 681 -42.30 6.64 -3.02
#